data_AF-A0A752RQJ9-F1
#
_entry.id   AF-A0A752RQJ9-F1
#
_cell.length_a   1.000
_cell.length_b   1.000
_cell.length_c   1.000
_cell.angle_alpha   90.00
_cell.angle_beta   90.00
_cell.angle_gamma   90.00
#
_symmetry.space_group_name_H-M   'P 1'
#
loop_
_entity.id
_entity.type
_entity.pdbx_description
1 polymer ?
#
loop_
_entity_poly.entity_id
_entity_poly.type
_entity_poly.pdbx_seq_one_letter_code
_entity_poly.pdbx_strand_id
1 'polypeptide(L)'
;MTSLTLVPVPPVAQLDGVSQHYGKTVALNNITLDIPARSMVGLIGPDGVGKSSLLSLISGARVIEQGNVIVLGGDMRDAKHRRDVCPRIAWMPQGLGKNLYHTLSVYENVDFFARLFGHDKAEREARITELLNSTGLAPFRDRPAGKLSGGMKQKLGLCCALIHDPELLILDEPTTGVDPLSRAQFWDLIDSIRQRQTNMSVLVATAYMEEAERFDWLVAMNAGEVLATGSAQQLRAKTHSATLEQAFIALLPEAQRRAHKPVVIPPYHAEQEEIAIEAKDLTMRFGKFVAVDHVNFRIPRGEIFGFLGSNGCGKSTTMKMLTGLLPASEGQAWLFGQPVDPNDIDTRRRVGYMSQAFSLYNELTVRQNLELHARLFHIPPAEIPARVAQMIERFMLTEVEDTLPASLPLGIRQRLSLAVAVIHRPEMLILDEPTSGVDPVARDMFWQLMVDLSRQDKVTIFISTHFMNEAERCDRMSLMHAGKVLASGTPQELVQQRGAANLEAAFISWLQEAAGAAPETPIPPSQTPAASGKPSRQGLSFRRLFSYSRREALELRRDPVRSTLALLGTVILMLIMGYGISMDVENLRFAVLDRDQTVSSQAWSLNLAGSRYFIEQPPLASYDELDRRMRSGELAVAIEIPPNFGRDIARGTPAQIGVWVDGAMPSRAETVKGYVQAMHQSWLQEAANRQPNPVKQTGLLNIETRYRYNPDVKSLPAIVPAVIPLLLMMIPSMLSALSVVREKELGSMINLYVTPTTRSEFLLGKQLPYIALGMLNFLLLCALSVFVFGVPLKGSFLTLTLAALLYVIIATGLGLLISTFMKSQIAAIFGTSIITLIPATQFSGMIDPVASLEGPGRWIGEIYPTSHFLTIARGTFSKALDLSDLWSLFMPLLIAVPVVMGLSILLLKKQEG
;
A
#
# COMPACT_ATOMS: atom_id res chain seq x y z
N MET A 1 55.71 32.47 17.83
CA MET A 1 54.25 32.37 17.61
C MET A 1 54.03 32.06 16.14
N THR A 2 54.00 30.79 15.78
CA THR A 2 53.75 30.30 14.42
C THR A 2 52.25 30.33 14.15
N SER A 3 51.84 31.10 13.14
CA SER A 3 50.45 31.15 12.68
C SER A 3 50.04 29.77 12.18
N LEU A 4 49.08 29.14 12.88
CA LEU A 4 48.38 27.97 12.37
C LEU A 4 47.59 28.41 11.14
N THR A 5 48.08 28.04 9.96
CA THR A 5 47.34 28.10 8.70
C THR A 5 46.13 27.18 8.81
N LEU A 6 44.93 27.77 8.91
CA LEU A 6 43.66 27.06 8.79
C LEU A 6 43.60 26.45 7.39
N VAL A 7 43.76 25.12 7.29
CA VAL A 7 43.52 24.39 6.04
C VAL A 7 42.01 24.42 5.77
N PRO A 8 41.53 24.98 4.64
CA PRO A 8 40.11 25.01 4.34
C PRO A 8 39.57 23.59 4.20
N VAL A 9 38.58 23.24 5.02
CA VAL A 9 37.88 21.95 4.91
C VAL A 9 37.00 22.00 3.66
N PRO A 10 37.13 21.06 2.72
CA PRO A 10 36.29 21.05 1.53
C PRO A 10 34.81 20.90 1.91
N PRO A 11 33.89 21.49 1.14
CA PRO A 11 32.45 21.35 1.37
C PRO A 11 32.00 19.88 1.31
N VAL A 12 30.99 19.53 2.10
CA VAL A 12 30.45 18.16 2.15
C VAL A 12 29.66 17.83 0.88
N ALA A 13 29.02 18.84 0.29
CA ALA A 13 28.34 18.76 -0.98
C ALA A 13 28.51 20.07 -1.76
N GLN A 14 28.69 19.97 -3.07
CA GLN A 14 28.75 21.08 -4.02
C GLN A 14 27.75 20.86 -5.14
N LEU A 15 26.97 21.88 -5.44
CA LEU A 15 26.02 21.89 -6.55
C LEU A 15 26.42 22.99 -7.53
N ASP A 16 26.44 22.66 -8.81
CA ASP A 16 26.79 23.57 -9.89
C ASP A 16 25.73 23.50 -10.99
N GLY A 17 24.99 24.60 -11.17
CA GLY A 17 23.95 24.75 -12.19
C GLY A 17 22.83 23.70 -12.16
N VAL A 18 22.44 23.22 -10.97
CA VAL A 18 21.53 22.07 -10.83
C VAL A 18 20.08 22.48 -11.04
N SER A 19 19.41 21.82 -11.99
CA SER A 19 17.98 22.01 -12.25
C SER A 19 17.24 20.68 -12.25
N GLN A 20 16.00 20.67 -11.73
CA GLN A 20 15.19 19.45 -11.58
C GLN A 20 13.72 19.74 -11.85
N HIS A 21 13.06 18.86 -12.60
CA HIS A 21 11.65 18.98 -12.94
C HIS A 21 10.81 17.79 -12.43
N TYR A 22 9.52 18.03 -12.26
CA TYR A 22 8.48 17.01 -12.05
C TYR A 22 7.35 17.26 -13.04
N GLY A 23 7.39 16.58 -14.19
CA GLY A 23 6.44 16.84 -15.27
C GLY A 23 6.56 18.29 -15.75
N LYS A 24 5.53 19.11 -15.48
CA LYS A 24 5.52 20.53 -15.84
C LYS A 24 6.08 21.46 -14.74
N THR A 25 6.29 20.95 -13.53
CA THR A 25 6.71 21.76 -12.38
C THR A 25 8.22 21.80 -12.27
N VAL A 26 8.80 23.00 -12.22
CA VAL A 26 10.23 23.19 -11.91
C VAL A 26 10.41 23.09 -10.40
N ALA A 27 11.16 22.10 -9.92
CA ALA A 27 11.43 21.91 -8.50
C ALA A 27 12.73 22.59 -8.06
N LEU A 28 13.75 22.63 -8.92
CA LEU A 28 15.00 23.33 -8.71
C LEU A 28 15.38 24.08 -9.99
N ASN A 29 15.81 25.32 -9.86
CA ASN A 29 16.16 26.19 -10.98
C ASN A 29 17.61 26.70 -10.83
N ASN A 30 18.53 26.12 -11.60
CA ASN A 30 19.93 26.53 -11.70
C ASN A 30 20.65 26.76 -10.36
N ILE A 31 20.50 25.83 -9.42
CA ILE A 31 21.08 25.93 -8.07
C ILE A 31 22.59 25.74 -8.13
N THR A 32 23.30 26.76 -7.62
CA THR A 32 24.74 26.71 -7.34
C THR A 32 24.95 26.96 -5.86
N LEU A 33 25.52 25.98 -5.14
CA LEU A 33 25.57 25.99 -3.69
C LEU A 33 26.72 25.11 -3.16
N ASP A 34 27.55 25.68 -2.28
CA ASP A 34 28.55 24.94 -1.52
C ASP A 34 28.06 24.75 -0.08
N ILE A 35 27.91 23.50 0.35
CA ILE A 35 27.45 23.14 1.69
C ILE A 35 28.68 22.87 2.58
N PRO A 36 28.87 23.61 3.69
CA PRO A 36 30.03 23.43 4.56
C PRO A 36 30.04 22.05 5.23
N ALA A 37 31.24 21.48 5.37
CA ALA A 37 31.44 20.21 6.09
C ALA A 37 31.55 20.40 7.60
N ARG A 38 31.21 19.35 8.36
CA ARG A 38 31.24 19.29 9.84
C ARG A 38 30.32 20.30 10.54
N SER A 39 29.37 20.85 9.80
CA SER A 39 28.36 21.79 10.30
C SER A 39 26.96 21.18 10.24
N MET A 40 26.07 21.72 11.05
CA MET A 40 24.63 21.50 10.94
C MET A 40 24.05 22.57 10.03
N VAL A 41 23.55 22.15 8.88
CA VAL A 41 23.05 23.02 7.82
C VAL A 41 21.54 22.87 7.70
N GLY A 42 20.81 23.98 7.75
CA GLY A 42 19.36 24.01 7.55
C GLY A 42 18.95 24.52 6.18
N LEU A 43 18.09 23.78 5.47
CA LEU A 43 17.31 24.30 4.35
C LEU A 43 15.98 24.80 4.89
N ILE A 44 15.75 26.10 4.73
CA ILE A 44 14.50 26.76 5.15
C ILE A 44 13.75 27.28 3.93
N GLY A 45 12.43 27.18 3.98
CA GLY A 45 11.54 27.71 2.96
C GLY A 45 10.17 27.03 2.96
N PRO A 46 9.19 27.57 2.23
CA PRO A 46 7.85 27.02 2.13
C PRO A 46 7.81 25.57 1.62
N ASP A 47 6.66 24.93 1.74
CA ASP A 47 6.43 23.61 1.17
C ASP A 47 6.45 23.66 -0.36
N GLY A 48 7.03 22.63 -0.97
CA GLY A 48 7.12 22.54 -2.43
C GLY A 48 8.20 23.41 -3.10
N VAL A 49 9.01 24.17 -2.35
CA VAL A 49 10.09 25.02 -2.93
C VAL A 49 11.33 24.25 -3.40
N GLY A 50 11.33 22.93 -3.30
CA GLY A 50 12.43 22.08 -3.77
C GLY A 50 13.37 21.53 -2.69
N LYS A 51 13.16 21.82 -1.40
CA LYS A 51 14.03 21.35 -0.27
C LYS A 51 14.31 19.84 -0.34
N SER A 52 13.25 19.02 -0.29
CA SER A 52 13.35 17.55 -0.35
C SER A 52 13.93 17.06 -1.68
N SER A 53 13.71 17.79 -2.78
CA SER A 53 14.31 17.47 -4.08
C SER A 53 15.82 17.68 -4.03
N LEU A 54 16.30 18.79 -3.46
CA LEU A 54 17.74 19.05 -3.25
C LEU A 54 18.38 17.95 -2.39
N LEU A 55 17.73 17.60 -1.27
CA LEU A 55 18.20 16.53 -0.38
C LEU A 55 18.27 15.17 -1.08
N SER A 56 17.30 14.85 -1.94
CA SER A 56 17.25 13.59 -2.68
C SER A 56 18.36 13.47 -3.75
N LEU A 57 18.82 14.59 -4.30
CA LEU A 57 19.96 14.62 -5.23
C LEU A 57 21.28 14.43 -4.47
N ILE A 58 21.45 15.10 -3.33
CA ILE A 58 22.63 14.98 -2.47
C ILE A 58 22.75 13.56 -1.88
N SER A 59 21.63 12.92 -1.51
CA SER A 59 21.64 11.54 -0.99
C SER A 59 21.90 10.48 -2.08
N GLY A 60 21.77 10.86 -3.36
CA GLY A 60 21.85 9.94 -4.49
C GLY A 60 20.58 9.15 -4.76
N ALA A 61 19.49 9.43 -4.02
CA ALA A 61 18.22 8.75 -4.18
C ALA A 61 17.52 9.07 -5.51
N ARG A 62 17.73 10.27 -6.05
CA ARG A 62 17.14 10.75 -7.29
C ARG A 62 18.18 10.90 -8.40
N VAL A 63 17.77 10.69 -9.65
CA VAL A 63 18.61 10.96 -10.83
C VAL A 63 18.75 12.47 -11.03
N ILE A 64 19.98 12.92 -11.28
CA ILE A 64 20.30 14.32 -11.60
C ILE A 64 19.99 14.57 -13.07
N GLU A 65 19.01 15.42 -13.36
CA GLU A 65 18.63 15.81 -14.73
C GLU A 65 19.66 16.77 -15.36
N GLN A 66 19.96 17.88 -14.69
CA GLN A 66 20.85 18.94 -15.18
C GLN A 66 21.80 19.43 -14.06
N GLY A 67 22.95 19.98 -14.45
CA GLY A 67 24.01 20.42 -13.52
C GLY A 67 24.80 19.28 -12.89
N ASN A 68 25.75 19.60 -12.02
CA ASN A 68 26.61 18.62 -11.35
C ASN A 68 26.41 18.66 -9.83
N VAL A 69 26.45 17.48 -9.19
CA VAL A 69 26.32 17.35 -7.73
C VAL A 69 27.49 16.51 -7.23
N ILE A 70 28.42 17.16 -6.53
CA ILE A 70 29.59 16.52 -5.93
C ILE A 70 29.29 16.32 -4.44
N VAL A 71 29.42 15.09 -3.94
CA VAL A 71 29.17 14.77 -2.52
C VAL A 71 30.30 13.89 -2.00
N LEU A 72 30.83 14.24 -0.82
CA LEU A 72 32.01 13.61 -0.21
C LEU A 72 33.19 13.45 -1.20
N GLY A 73 33.40 14.47 -2.05
CA GLY A 73 34.55 14.58 -2.95
C GLY A 73 34.42 13.88 -4.32
N GLY A 74 33.23 13.44 -4.74
CA GLY A 74 33.03 12.91 -6.10
C GLY A 74 31.62 13.12 -6.65
N ASP A 75 31.48 12.93 -7.96
CA ASP A 75 30.23 13.19 -8.70
C ASP A 75 29.17 12.11 -8.47
N MET A 76 27.99 12.53 -8.02
CA MET A 76 26.85 11.65 -7.78
C MET A 76 26.23 11.11 -9.08
N ARG A 77 26.62 11.57 -10.28
CA ARG A 77 26.26 10.94 -11.56
C ARG A 77 27.01 9.64 -11.80
N ASP A 78 28.21 9.46 -11.24
CA ASP A 78 28.97 8.22 -11.35
C ASP A 78 28.38 7.12 -10.45
N ALA A 79 27.94 6.02 -11.08
CA ALA A 79 27.39 4.86 -10.38
C ALA A 79 28.42 4.12 -9.52
N LYS A 80 29.72 4.23 -9.81
CA LYS A 80 30.79 3.69 -8.96
C LYS A 80 30.95 4.53 -7.70
N HIS A 81 31.14 5.85 -7.86
CA HIS A 81 31.18 6.79 -6.72
C HIS A 81 29.95 6.66 -5.80
N ARG A 82 28.73 6.64 -6.34
CA ARG A 82 27.51 6.43 -5.54
C ARG A 82 27.55 5.15 -4.70
N ARG A 83 28.03 4.04 -5.26
CA ARG A 83 28.13 2.76 -4.53
C ARG A 83 29.12 2.83 -3.36
N ASP A 84 30.17 3.64 -3.50
CA ASP A 84 31.21 3.80 -2.49
C ASP A 84 30.81 4.84 -1.42
N VAL A 85 30.03 5.86 -1.77
CA VAL A 85 29.63 6.97 -0.89
C VAL A 85 28.28 6.78 -0.21
N CYS A 86 27.26 6.19 -0.83
CA CYS A 86 25.96 5.96 -0.19
C CYS A 86 26.06 5.20 1.16
N PRO A 87 26.99 4.25 1.39
CA PRO A 87 27.17 3.65 2.71
C PRO A 87 27.62 4.62 3.82
N ARG A 88 28.13 5.80 3.45
CA ARG A 88 28.61 6.87 4.34
C ARG A 88 27.57 8.00 4.47
N ILE A 89 26.45 7.91 3.76
CA ILE A 89 25.36 8.89 3.80
C ILE A 89 24.14 8.21 4.43
N ALA A 90 23.64 8.77 5.52
CA ALA A 90 22.37 8.38 6.08
C ALA A 90 21.29 9.36 5.61
N TRP A 91 20.13 8.83 5.20
CA TRP A 91 18.99 9.66 4.82
C TRP A 91 17.72 9.22 5.54
N MET A 92 17.07 10.20 6.17
CA MET A 92 15.76 10.10 6.75
C MET A 92 14.79 10.95 5.92
N PRO A 93 13.91 10.33 5.12
CA PRO A 93 13.03 11.03 4.19
C PRO A 93 11.83 11.68 4.89
N GLN A 94 11.21 12.66 4.23
CA GLN A 94 10.03 13.36 4.75
C GLN A 94 8.86 12.42 5.03
N GLY A 95 8.32 12.52 6.25
CA GLY A 95 7.10 11.83 6.68
C GLY A 95 7.35 10.79 7.77
N LEU A 96 6.34 10.62 8.64
CA LEU A 96 6.44 9.80 9.85
C LEU A 96 6.61 8.30 9.55
N GLY A 97 7.87 7.85 9.57
CA GLY A 97 8.24 6.43 9.47
C GLY A 97 8.20 5.85 8.05
N LYS A 98 8.34 6.66 6.99
CA LYS A 98 8.45 6.16 5.61
C LYS A 98 9.67 5.26 5.37
N ASN A 99 10.74 5.47 6.13
CA ASN A 99 11.92 4.61 6.12
C ASN A 99 11.80 3.35 7.01
N LEU A 100 10.69 3.20 7.75
CA LEU A 100 10.49 2.10 8.70
C LEU A 100 9.56 1.02 8.15
N TYR A 101 9.75 -0.20 8.65
CA TYR A 101 8.85 -1.31 8.42
C TYR A 101 7.88 -1.43 9.60
N HIS A 102 6.63 -1.00 9.42
CA HIS A 102 5.64 -0.86 10.50
C HIS A 102 5.28 -2.17 11.22
N THR A 103 5.38 -3.29 10.53
CA THR A 103 5.10 -4.65 11.04
C THR A 103 6.25 -5.22 11.88
N LEU A 104 7.46 -4.66 11.73
CA LEU A 104 8.66 -5.04 12.48
C LEU A 104 8.69 -4.32 13.83
N SER A 105 9.32 -4.93 14.84
CA SER A 105 9.59 -4.29 16.12
C SER A 105 10.65 -3.19 16.01
N VAL A 106 10.77 -2.38 17.06
CA VAL A 106 11.87 -1.40 17.23
C VAL A 106 13.22 -2.08 16.99
N TYR A 107 13.48 -3.21 17.66
CA TYR A 107 14.71 -3.97 17.48
C TYR A 107 14.89 -4.50 16.05
N GLU A 108 13.85 -5.10 15.47
CA GLU A 108 13.93 -5.72 14.14
C GLU A 108 14.20 -4.70 13.04
N ASN A 109 13.70 -3.47 13.16
CA ASN A 109 14.02 -2.38 12.25
C ASN A 109 15.52 -2.06 12.29
N VAL A 110 16.08 -1.79 13.47
CA VAL A 110 17.51 -1.45 13.59
C VAL A 110 18.41 -2.65 13.23
N ASP A 111 18.03 -3.88 13.60
CA ASP A 111 18.71 -5.13 13.23
C ASP A 111 18.77 -5.33 11.72
N PHE A 112 17.70 -4.97 11.00
CA PHE A 112 17.66 -5.04 9.55
C PHE A 112 18.69 -4.10 8.92
N PHE A 113 18.70 -2.81 9.29
CA PHE A 113 19.67 -1.85 8.76
C PHE A 113 21.10 -2.22 9.10
N ALA A 114 21.40 -2.58 10.36
CA ALA A 114 22.73 -3.03 10.76
C ALA A 114 23.25 -4.20 9.90
N ARG A 115 22.37 -5.14 9.51
CA ARG A 115 22.77 -6.24 8.61
C ARG A 115 23.07 -5.78 7.19
N LEU A 116 22.34 -4.79 6.67
CA LEU A 116 22.58 -4.22 5.34
C LEU A 116 23.97 -3.57 5.24
N PHE A 117 24.39 -2.89 6.31
CA PHE A 117 25.70 -2.24 6.42
C PHE A 117 26.82 -3.20 6.86
N GLY A 118 26.51 -4.46 7.19
CA GLY A 118 27.52 -5.51 7.40
C GLY A 118 27.96 -5.73 8.84
N HIS A 119 27.25 -5.20 9.84
CA HIS A 119 27.66 -5.27 11.27
C HIS A 119 27.45 -6.65 11.86
N ASP A 120 28.53 -7.30 12.30
CA ASP A 120 28.50 -8.65 12.87
C ASP A 120 27.60 -8.76 14.11
N LYS A 121 27.25 -9.99 14.51
CA LYS A 121 26.19 -10.21 15.50
C LYS A 121 26.46 -9.48 16.83
N ALA A 122 27.67 -9.60 17.37
CA ALA A 122 28.05 -8.98 18.64
C ALA A 122 28.07 -7.45 18.55
N GLU A 123 28.68 -6.89 17.50
CA GLU A 123 28.71 -5.45 17.25
C GLU A 123 27.31 -4.88 17.09
N ARG A 124 26.45 -5.57 16.34
CA ARG A 124 25.07 -5.16 16.11
C ARG A 124 24.26 -5.15 17.40
N GLU A 125 24.37 -6.17 18.24
CA GLU A 125 23.65 -6.22 19.53
C GLU A 125 24.11 -5.09 20.47
N ALA A 126 25.41 -4.80 20.50
CA ALA A 126 25.98 -3.70 21.29
C ALA A 126 25.47 -2.34 20.81
N ARG A 127 25.66 -2.01 19.51
CA ARG A 127 25.22 -0.74 18.93
C ARG A 127 23.71 -0.53 19.01
N ILE A 128 22.90 -1.55 18.74
CA ILE A 128 21.44 -1.44 18.85
C ILE A 128 21.07 -1.09 20.28
N THR A 129 21.66 -1.77 21.26
CA THR A 129 21.36 -1.51 22.67
C THR A 129 21.78 -0.11 23.09
N GLU A 130 22.95 0.37 22.65
CA GLU A 130 23.40 1.74 22.87
C GLU A 130 22.42 2.76 22.28
N LEU A 131 22.07 2.62 21.00
CA LEU A 131 21.17 3.55 20.32
C LEU A 131 19.79 3.57 20.99
N LEU A 132 19.21 2.39 21.26
CA LEU A 132 17.89 2.32 21.91
C LEU A 132 17.88 2.90 23.33
N ASN A 133 18.99 2.78 24.08
CA ASN A 133 19.12 3.42 25.38
C ASN A 133 19.22 4.94 25.22
N SER A 134 20.07 5.42 24.31
CA SER A 134 20.28 6.86 24.08
C SER A 134 19.02 7.57 23.58
N THR A 135 18.14 6.87 22.86
CA THR A 135 16.89 7.45 22.35
C THR A 135 15.68 7.20 23.26
N GLY A 136 15.87 6.54 24.41
CA GLY A 136 14.77 6.16 25.31
C GLY A 136 13.79 5.12 24.73
N LEU A 137 14.21 4.38 23.70
CA LEU A 137 13.39 3.36 23.04
C LEU A 137 13.60 1.95 23.59
N ALA A 138 14.57 1.75 24.49
CA ALA A 138 14.86 0.45 25.10
C ALA A 138 13.64 -0.24 25.75
N PRO A 139 12.74 0.45 26.49
CA PRO A 139 11.53 -0.19 27.03
C PRO A 139 10.55 -0.68 25.95
N PHE A 140 10.67 -0.16 24.72
CA PHE A 140 9.79 -0.46 23.60
C PHE A 140 10.43 -1.37 22.56
N ARG A 141 11.57 -2.02 22.90
CA ARG A 141 12.38 -2.86 22.02
C ARG A 141 11.57 -3.85 21.15
N ASP A 142 10.56 -4.49 21.74
CA ASP A 142 9.76 -5.51 21.07
C ASP A 142 8.42 -4.98 20.52
N ARG A 143 8.12 -3.69 20.73
CA ARG A 143 6.89 -3.07 20.23
C ARG A 143 6.99 -2.86 18.71
N PRO A 144 5.95 -3.21 17.93
CA PRO A 144 5.90 -2.93 16.49
C PRO A 144 5.98 -1.44 16.18
N ALA A 145 6.77 -1.06 15.16
CA ALA A 145 6.99 0.32 14.76
C ALA A 145 5.69 1.05 14.38
N GLY A 146 4.70 0.34 13.82
CA GLY A 146 3.38 0.90 13.51
C GLY A 146 2.60 1.38 14.74
N LYS A 147 2.88 0.83 15.92
CA LYS A 147 2.22 1.16 17.21
C LYS A 147 2.97 2.21 18.03
N LEU A 148 4.04 2.79 17.50
CA LEU A 148 4.79 3.87 18.14
C LEU A 148 4.12 5.23 17.89
N SER A 149 4.31 6.19 18.80
CA SER A 149 3.91 7.59 18.56
C SER A 149 4.77 8.21 17.45
N GLY A 150 4.34 9.36 16.90
CA GLY A 150 5.10 10.07 15.86
C GLY A 150 6.55 10.35 16.27
N GLY A 151 6.77 10.95 17.45
CA GLY A 151 8.11 11.22 17.98
C GLY A 151 8.94 9.95 18.19
N MET A 152 8.33 8.85 18.65
CA MET A 152 9.02 7.56 18.80
C MET A 152 9.40 6.94 17.44
N LYS A 153 8.55 7.11 16.40
CA LYS A 153 8.87 6.69 15.03
C LYS A 153 10.07 7.49 14.49
N GLN A 154 10.13 8.80 14.72
CA GLN A 154 11.26 9.62 14.29
C GLN A 154 12.55 9.24 15.02
N LYS A 155 12.51 9.01 16.34
CA LYS A 155 13.65 8.49 17.10
C LYS A 155 14.12 7.13 16.58
N LEU A 156 13.19 6.22 16.24
CA LEU A 156 13.54 4.92 15.63
C LEU A 156 14.14 5.08 14.22
N GLY A 157 13.59 5.97 13.40
CA GLY A 157 14.14 6.34 12.09
C GLY A 157 15.58 6.84 12.20
N LEU A 158 15.85 7.68 13.21
CA LEU A 158 17.17 8.17 13.53
C LEU A 158 18.12 7.04 13.98
N CYS A 159 17.67 6.11 14.84
CA CYS A 159 18.47 4.92 15.18
C CYS A 159 18.86 4.10 13.95
N CYS A 160 17.93 3.93 13.01
CA CYS A 160 18.18 3.20 11.75
C CYS A 160 19.17 3.95 10.84
N ALA A 161 19.11 5.28 10.83
CA ALA A 161 20.02 6.15 10.08
C ALA A 161 21.43 6.15 10.69
N LEU A 162 21.56 6.11 12.01
CA LEU A 162 22.86 6.23 12.71
C LEU A 162 23.58 4.91 12.93
N ILE A 163 22.91 3.77 12.72
CA ILE A 163 23.46 2.45 13.05
C ILE A 163 24.83 2.19 12.41
N HIS A 164 25.16 2.87 11.30
CA HIS A 164 26.33 2.66 10.46
C HIS A 164 27.35 3.82 10.47
N ASP A 165 27.28 4.76 11.42
CA ASP A 165 28.19 5.92 11.57
C ASP A 165 28.38 6.74 10.28
N PRO A 166 27.35 7.43 9.79
CA PRO A 166 27.44 8.22 8.56
C PRO A 166 28.36 9.43 8.72
N GLU A 167 29.03 9.81 7.63
CA GLU A 167 29.75 11.09 7.53
C GLU A 167 28.82 12.25 7.18
N LEU A 168 27.71 11.95 6.49
CA LEU A 168 26.66 12.91 6.16
C LEU A 168 25.30 12.36 6.57
N LEU A 169 24.65 13.01 7.52
CA LEU A 169 23.29 12.71 7.96
C LEU A 169 22.31 13.71 7.34
N ILE A 170 21.41 13.22 6.50
CA ILE A 170 20.38 14.01 5.83
C ILE A 170 19.03 13.76 6.49
N LEU A 171 18.41 14.80 7.03
CA LEU A 171 17.13 14.75 7.72
C LEU A 171 16.13 15.64 6.97
N ASP A 172 15.17 15.04 6.29
CA ASP A 172 14.15 15.76 5.54
C ASP A 172 12.90 15.93 6.42
N GLU A 173 12.73 17.12 7.00
CA GLU A 173 11.63 17.46 7.91
C GLU A 173 11.42 16.44 9.07
N PRO A 174 12.48 16.16 9.86
CA PRO A 174 12.49 15.06 10.83
C PRO A 174 11.51 15.25 12.00
N THR A 175 11.08 16.48 12.25
CA THR A 175 10.29 16.88 13.42
C THR A 175 8.88 17.34 13.08
N THR A 176 8.50 17.29 11.79
CA THR A 176 7.14 17.61 11.35
C THR A 176 6.12 16.66 11.98
N GLY A 177 5.10 17.23 12.63
CA GLY A 177 4.08 16.45 13.34
C GLY A 177 4.61 15.75 14.60
N VAL A 178 5.69 16.24 15.20
CA VAL A 178 6.19 15.81 16.52
C VAL A 178 5.94 16.94 17.54
N ASP A 179 5.58 16.55 18.77
CA ASP A 179 5.31 17.52 19.85
C ASP A 179 6.59 18.27 20.29
N PRO A 180 6.46 19.50 20.85
CA PRO A 180 7.61 20.34 21.20
C PRO A 180 8.64 19.67 22.10
N LEU A 181 8.22 18.92 23.12
CA LEU A 181 9.13 18.22 24.03
C LEU A 181 9.90 17.11 23.29
N SER A 182 9.19 16.26 22.54
CA SER A 182 9.83 15.20 21.73
C SER A 182 10.78 15.77 20.67
N ARG A 183 10.49 16.96 20.13
CA ARG A 183 11.35 17.69 19.19
C ARG A 183 12.61 18.22 19.87
N ALA A 184 12.49 18.86 21.03
CA ALA A 184 13.65 19.31 21.80
C ALA A 184 14.58 18.13 22.12
N GLN A 185 14.02 17.04 22.66
CA GLN A 185 14.75 15.80 22.92
C GLN A 185 15.39 15.19 21.66
N PHE A 186 14.77 15.34 20.50
CA PHE A 186 15.34 14.88 19.23
C PHE A 186 16.59 15.67 18.86
N TRP A 187 16.57 16.99 19.01
CA TRP A 187 17.73 17.84 18.72
C TRP A 187 18.86 17.66 19.74
N ASP A 188 18.54 17.55 21.04
CA ASP A 188 19.53 17.29 22.09
C ASP A 188 20.28 15.96 21.83
N LEU A 189 19.56 14.96 21.32
CA LEU A 189 20.14 13.69 20.90
C LEU A 189 21.11 13.86 19.70
N ILE A 190 20.73 14.61 18.67
CA ILE A 190 21.60 14.89 17.52
C ILE A 190 22.87 15.61 17.97
N ASP A 191 22.75 16.60 18.85
CA ASP A 191 23.89 17.34 19.40
C ASP A 191 24.82 16.43 20.19
N SER A 192 24.28 15.55 21.03
CA SER A 192 25.05 14.51 21.75
C SER A 192 25.83 13.58 20.81
N ILE A 193 25.25 13.24 19.65
CA ILE A 193 25.92 12.37 18.66
C ILE A 193 26.99 13.14 17.90
N ARG A 194 26.72 14.38 17.47
CA ARG A 194 27.71 15.24 16.80
C ARG A 194 28.93 15.51 17.67
N GLN A 195 28.73 15.71 18.98
CA GLN A 195 29.84 15.87 19.92
C GLN A 195 30.74 14.63 20.00
N ARG A 196 30.18 13.43 19.81
CA ARG A 196 30.91 12.16 19.76
C ARG A 196 31.56 11.90 18.39
N GLN A 197 30.89 12.30 17.30
CA GLN A 197 31.32 12.09 15.91
C GLN A 197 31.72 13.42 15.24
N THR A 198 32.94 13.88 15.53
CA THR A 198 33.45 15.19 15.06
C THR A 198 33.59 15.34 13.54
N ASN A 199 33.49 14.26 12.77
CA ASN A 199 33.52 14.29 11.31
C ASN A 199 32.12 14.32 10.67
N MET A 200 31.03 14.18 11.43
CA MET A 200 29.67 14.12 10.87
C MET A 200 29.17 15.51 10.47
N SER A 201 28.67 15.62 9.24
CA SER A 201 27.91 16.78 8.77
C SER A 201 26.42 16.46 8.82
N VAL A 202 25.58 17.41 9.21
CA VAL A 202 24.12 17.21 9.29
C VAL A 202 23.42 18.19 8.38
N LEU A 203 22.58 17.71 7.48
CA LEU A 203 21.80 18.51 6.55
C LEU A 203 20.32 18.31 6.85
N VAL A 204 19.62 19.37 7.25
CA VAL A 204 18.24 19.32 7.73
C VAL A 204 17.36 20.19 6.83
N ALA A 205 16.27 19.65 6.29
CA ALA A 205 15.17 20.50 5.83
C ALA A 205 14.20 20.71 7.00
N THR A 206 13.84 21.97 7.27
CA THR A 206 12.84 22.28 8.29
C THR A 206 11.92 23.39 7.82
N ALA A 207 10.65 23.28 8.22
CA ALA A 207 9.66 24.34 8.12
C ALA A 207 9.56 25.17 9.42
N TYR A 208 10.30 24.81 10.47
CA TYR A 208 10.29 25.47 11.77
C TYR A 208 11.47 26.43 11.90
N MET A 209 11.20 27.73 11.93
CA MET A 209 12.27 28.74 12.01
C MET A 209 13.00 28.70 13.36
N GLU A 210 12.32 28.36 14.45
CA GLU A 210 12.92 28.14 15.77
C GLU A 210 13.97 27.02 15.77
N GLU A 211 13.76 25.95 14.98
CA GLU A 211 14.77 24.91 14.80
C GLU A 211 15.94 25.42 13.98
N ALA A 212 15.65 26.17 12.92
CA ALA A 212 16.65 26.77 12.05
C ALA A 212 17.58 27.74 12.79
N GLU A 213 17.11 28.42 13.83
CA GLU A 213 17.95 29.28 14.67
C GLU A 213 19.08 28.52 15.40
N ARG A 214 18.94 27.20 15.61
CA ARG A 214 19.97 26.36 16.24
C ARG A 214 21.08 25.93 15.28
N PHE A 215 20.87 26.06 13.98
CA PHE A 215 21.79 25.51 12.98
C PHE A 215 22.98 26.45 12.73
N ASP A 216 24.14 25.85 12.44
CA ASP A 216 25.40 26.56 12.21
C ASP A 216 25.33 27.43 10.93
N TRP A 217 24.61 26.94 9.92
CA TRP A 217 24.48 27.58 8.61
C TRP A 217 23.12 27.30 7.97
N LEU A 218 22.56 28.27 7.26
CA LEU A 218 21.23 28.20 6.67
C LEU A 218 21.26 28.48 5.17
N VAL A 219 20.35 27.83 4.45
CA VAL A 219 20.06 28.03 3.03
C VAL A 219 18.58 28.37 2.92
N ALA A 220 18.29 29.64 2.63
CA ALA A 220 16.93 30.11 2.39
C ALA A 220 16.54 29.86 0.94
N MET A 221 15.46 29.10 0.71
CA MET A 221 14.99 28.73 -0.64
C MET A 221 13.56 29.22 -0.89
N ASN A 222 13.28 29.59 -2.13
CA ASN A 222 11.93 29.88 -2.61
C ASN A 222 11.81 29.55 -4.10
N ALA A 223 10.69 28.94 -4.51
CA ALA A 223 10.39 28.61 -5.90
C ALA A 223 11.54 27.89 -6.67
N GLY A 224 12.28 27.00 -5.98
CA GLY A 224 13.39 26.27 -6.58
C GLY A 224 14.72 27.04 -6.68
N GLU A 225 14.81 28.24 -6.09
CA GLU A 225 15.99 29.10 -6.10
C GLU A 225 16.53 29.34 -4.67
N VAL A 226 17.84 29.59 -4.55
CA VAL A 226 18.48 29.98 -3.29
C VAL A 226 18.44 31.50 -3.16
N LEU A 227 17.76 32.00 -2.13
CA LEU A 227 17.62 33.44 -1.84
C LEU A 227 18.83 34.00 -1.10
N ALA A 228 19.29 33.27 -0.08
CA ALA A 228 20.43 33.67 0.74
C ALA A 228 21.01 32.47 1.49
N THR A 229 22.27 32.60 1.88
CA THR A 229 22.97 31.64 2.72
C THR A 229 23.74 32.34 3.84
N GLY A 230 23.85 31.72 5.01
CA GLY A 230 24.58 32.28 6.15
C GLY A 230 24.06 31.75 7.49
N SER A 231 24.64 32.18 8.60
CA SER A 231 24.09 31.88 9.93
C SER A 231 22.79 32.66 10.19
N ALA A 232 21.96 32.22 11.14
CA ALA A 232 20.73 32.91 11.51
C ALA A 232 20.97 34.40 11.88
N GLN A 233 22.07 34.68 12.58
CA GLN A 233 22.49 36.05 12.93
C GLN A 233 22.86 36.87 11.70
N GLN A 234 23.59 36.29 10.75
CA GLN A 234 23.95 36.97 9.49
C GLN A 234 22.73 37.31 8.66
N LEU A 235 21.75 36.40 8.57
CA LEU A 235 20.50 36.64 7.85
C LEU A 235 19.69 37.76 8.50
N ARG A 236 19.52 37.73 9.84
CA ARG A 236 18.83 38.80 10.59
C ARG A 236 19.50 40.15 10.46
N ALA A 237 20.84 40.19 10.51
CA ALA A 237 21.60 41.42 10.36
C ALA A 237 21.45 42.01 8.94
N LYS A 238 21.46 41.14 7.92
CA LYS A 238 21.30 41.54 6.51
C LYS A 238 19.92 42.12 6.21
N THR A 239 18.88 41.68 6.92
CA THR A 239 17.49 42.12 6.70
C THR A 239 16.97 43.11 7.75
N HIS A 240 17.80 43.45 8.75
CA HIS A 240 17.42 44.29 9.90
C HIS A 240 16.18 43.77 10.64
N SER A 241 16.10 42.46 10.86
CA SER A 241 14.91 41.79 11.44
C SER A 241 15.14 41.28 12.85
N ALA A 242 14.09 41.29 13.68
CA ALA A 242 14.16 40.82 15.06
C ALA A 242 14.18 39.29 15.15
N THR A 243 13.45 38.60 14.27
CA THR A 243 13.35 37.13 14.23
C THR A 243 13.83 36.58 12.88
N LEU A 244 14.20 35.29 12.85
CA LEU A 244 14.59 34.62 11.60
C LEU A 244 13.42 34.53 10.61
N GLU A 245 12.18 34.39 11.09
CA GLU A 245 10.99 34.39 10.25
C GLU A 245 10.81 35.71 9.49
N GLN A 246 10.94 36.85 10.19
CA GLN A 246 10.91 38.18 9.56
C GLN A 246 12.05 38.36 8.56
N ALA A 247 13.24 37.84 8.86
CA ALA A 247 14.37 37.86 7.95
C ALA A 247 14.08 37.07 6.68
N PHE A 248 13.49 35.87 6.80
CA PHE A 248 13.10 35.06 5.66
C PHE A 248 12.05 35.78 4.78
N ILE A 249 11.02 36.37 5.40
CA ILE A 249 9.99 37.14 4.67
C ILE A 249 10.61 38.32 3.94
N ALA A 250 11.56 39.03 4.56
CA ALA A 250 12.26 40.16 3.93
C ALA A 250 13.10 39.75 2.69
N LEU A 251 13.53 38.49 2.62
CA LEU A 251 14.28 37.93 1.49
C LEU A 251 13.40 37.45 0.33
N LEU A 252 12.08 37.30 0.53
CA LEU A 252 11.16 36.87 -0.53
C LEU A 252 11.10 37.87 -1.70
N PRO A 253 10.66 37.48 -2.90
CA PRO A 253 10.40 38.42 -4.00
C PRO A 253 9.40 39.52 -3.63
N GLU A 254 9.53 40.73 -4.22
CA GLU A 254 8.69 41.88 -3.86
C GLU A 254 7.18 41.62 -3.95
N ALA A 255 6.73 40.89 -4.98
CA ALA A 255 5.31 40.58 -5.17
C ALA A 255 4.74 39.78 -3.98
N GLN A 256 5.50 38.81 -3.47
CA GLN A 256 5.10 37.99 -2.32
C GLN A 256 5.21 38.78 -1.01
N ARG A 257 6.24 39.64 -0.87
CA ARG A 257 6.38 40.55 0.27
C ARG A 257 5.19 41.52 0.41
N ARG A 258 4.72 42.10 -0.71
CA ARG A 258 3.57 43.03 -0.70
C ARG A 258 2.25 42.34 -0.38
N ALA A 259 2.13 41.06 -0.75
CA ALA A 259 0.96 40.25 -0.43
C ALA A 259 0.93 39.82 1.05
N HIS A 260 2.10 39.65 1.68
CA HIS A 260 2.19 39.31 3.09
C HIS A 260 1.88 40.52 3.97
N LYS A 261 0.86 40.39 4.83
CA LYS A 261 0.55 41.34 5.89
C LYS A 261 0.66 40.61 7.23
N PRO A 262 1.34 41.18 8.23
CA PRO A 262 1.39 40.57 9.55
C PRO A 262 -0.04 40.46 10.10
N VAL A 263 -0.40 39.27 10.59
CA VAL A 263 -1.71 39.03 11.19
C VAL A 263 -1.76 39.77 12.52
N VAL A 264 -2.58 40.81 12.59
CA VAL A 264 -2.89 41.51 13.83
C VAL A 264 -4.21 40.95 14.34
N ILE A 265 -4.20 40.42 15.56
CA ILE A 265 -5.40 39.86 16.19
C ILE A 265 -6.07 40.98 16.98
N PRO A 266 -7.24 41.47 16.54
CA PRO A 266 -7.97 42.46 17.30
C PRO A 266 -8.33 41.86 18.68
N PRO A 267 -8.19 42.62 19.77
CA PRO A 267 -8.50 42.12 21.11
C PRO A 267 -9.94 41.61 21.18
N TYR A 268 -10.11 40.45 21.80
CA TYR A 268 -11.43 39.91 22.09
C TYR A 268 -12.07 40.68 23.24
N HIS A 269 -13.27 41.20 22.99
CA HIS A 269 -14.11 41.81 24.02
C HIS A 269 -15.33 40.90 24.23
N ALA A 270 -15.43 40.29 25.41
CA ALA A 270 -16.59 39.51 25.79
C ALA A 270 -17.79 40.44 25.99
N GLU A 271 -18.66 40.54 24.98
CA GLU A 271 -19.87 41.37 25.05
C GLU A 271 -21.00 40.69 25.86
N GLN A 272 -20.99 39.35 26.00
CA GLN A 272 -21.97 38.54 26.74
C GLN A 272 -21.31 37.29 27.37
N GLU A 273 -21.80 36.83 28.53
CA GLU A 273 -21.34 35.60 29.22
C GLU A 273 -21.86 34.28 28.60
N GLU A 274 -22.42 34.32 27.38
CA GLU A 274 -22.99 33.13 26.74
C GLU A 274 -21.90 32.09 26.42
N ILE A 275 -22.01 30.91 27.02
CA ILE A 275 -21.04 29.81 26.86
C ILE A 275 -21.39 29.00 25.62
N ALA A 276 -20.47 28.95 24.67
CA ALA A 276 -20.61 28.17 23.45
C ALA A 276 -20.21 26.70 23.66
N ILE A 277 -19.10 26.43 24.37
CA ILE A 277 -18.64 25.08 24.73
C ILE A 277 -18.44 24.98 26.24
N GLU A 278 -19.01 23.94 26.85
CA GLU A 278 -18.71 23.56 28.22
C GLU A 278 -18.36 22.07 28.29
N ALA A 279 -17.28 21.74 28.98
CA ALA A 279 -16.91 20.37 29.32
C ALA A 279 -16.73 20.28 30.84
N LYS A 280 -17.39 19.29 31.47
CA LYS A 280 -17.31 19.04 32.90
C LYS A 280 -16.95 17.59 33.18
N ASP A 281 -15.83 17.39 33.86
CA ASP A 281 -15.26 16.09 34.23
C ASP A 281 -15.19 15.09 33.06
N LEU A 282 -14.98 15.62 31.86
CA LEU A 282 -15.09 14.87 30.62
C LEU A 282 -13.99 13.82 30.55
N THR A 283 -14.37 12.55 30.43
CA THR A 283 -13.45 11.41 30.53
C THR A 283 -13.73 10.38 29.45
N MET A 284 -12.67 9.85 28.84
CA MET A 284 -12.74 8.81 27.82
C MET A 284 -11.83 7.62 28.13
N ARG A 285 -12.41 6.42 28.21
CA ARG A 285 -11.68 5.16 28.47
C ARG A 285 -11.82 4.20 27.29
N PHE A 286 -10.69 3.74 26.75
CA PHE A 286 -10.61 2.65 25.77
C PHE A 286 -10.10 1.38 26.44
N GLY A 287 -11.02 0.55 26.92
CA GLY A 287 -10.67 -0.61 27.74
C GLY A 287 -9.94 -0.19 29.01
N LYS A 288 -8.66 -0.57 29.15
CA LYS A 288 -7.82 -0.19 30.31
C LYS A 288 -7.12 1.16 30.16
N PHE A 289 -7.13 1.77 28.98
CA PHE A 289 -6.41 3.01 28.71
C PHE A 289 -7.33 4.23 28.86
N VAL A 290 -6.95 5.19 29.70
CA VAL A 290 -7.68 6.47 29.86
C VAL A 290 -7.05 7.49 28.91
N ALA A 291 -7.80 7.89 27.88
CA ALA A 291 -7.32 8.83 26.85
C ALA A 291 -7.55 10.29 27.22
N VAL A 292 -8.62 10.56 27.98
CA VAL A 292 -8.99 11.87 28.51
C VAL A 292 -9.47 11.65 29.94
N ASP A 293 -8.99 12.44 30.89
CA ASP A 293 -9.17 12.24 32.33
C ASP A 293 -9.64 13.53 33.00
N HIS A 294 -10.92 13.59 33.37
CA HIS A 294 -11.58 14.68 34.11
C HIS A 294 -11.29 16.10 33.54
N VAL A 295 -11.45 16.26 32.23
CA VAL A 295 -11.18 17.54 31.57
C VAL A 295 -12.32 18.54 31.80
N ASN A 296 -11.94 19.76 32.20
CA ASN A 296 -12.85 20.84 32.54
C ASN A 296 -12.46 22.14 31.82
N PHE A 297 -13.38 22.73 31.04
CA PHE A 297 -13.20 24.07 30.45
C PHE A 297 -14.53 24.69 30.00
N ARG A 298 -14.53 26.02 29.85
CA ARG A 298 -15.65 26.83 29.37
C ARG A 298 -15.17 27.85 28.35
N ILE A 299 -15.81 27.88 27.19
CA ILE A 299 -15.46 28.73 26.05
C ILE A 299 -16.66 29.62 25.70
N PRO A 300 -16.58 30.91 26.04
CA PRO A 300 -17.50 31.97 25.58
C PRO A 300 -17.68 32.06 24.06
N ARG A 301 -18.78 32.67 23.64
CA ARG A 301 -19.09 32.90 22.23
C ARG A 301 -18.11 33.88 21.56
N GLY A 302 -17.64 33.55 20.36
CA GLY A 302 -16.74 34.39 19.56
C GLY A 302 -15.26 34.33 19.97
N GLU A 303 -14.93 33.62 21.05
CA GLU A 303 -13.55 33.38 21.50
C GLU A 303 -12.81 32.42 20.56
N ILE A 304 -11.53 32.72 20.28
CA ILE A 304 -10.60 31.76 19.67
C ILE A 304 -9.85 31.05 20.80
N PHE A 305 -10.27 29.82 21.09
CA PHE A 305 -9.69 29.01 22.17
C PHE A 305 -8.73 27.95 21.62
N GLY A 306 -7.48 28.02 22.07
CA GLY A 306 -6.42 27.09 21.71
C GLY A 306 -6.33 25.87 22.62
N PHE A 307 -6.34 24.67 22.05
CA PHE A 307 -6.10 23.42 22.76
C PHE A 307 -4.69 22.92 22.43
N LEU A 308 -3.71 23.31 23.25
CA LEU A 308 -2.30 22.98 23.07
C LEU A 308 -1.94 21.72 23.85
N GLY A 309 -1.26 20.78 23.21
CA GLY A 309 -0.81 19.58 23.90
C GLY A 309 0.03 18.66 23.03
N SER A 310 0.75 17.76 23.67
CA SER A 310 1.56 16.74 22.98
C SER A 310 0.72 15.78 22.12
N ASN A 311 1.35 15.08 21.18
CA ASN A 311 0.65 14.09 20.38
C ASN A 311 0.20 12.91 21.23
N GLY A 312 -1.07 12.54 21.10
CA GLY A 312 -1.68 11.48 21.92
C GLY A 312 -2.07 11.92 23.34
N CYS A 313 -2.05 13.21 23.67
CA CYS A 313 -2.49 13.69 24.98
C CYS A 313 -4.00 13.72 25.17
N GLY A 314 -4.79 13.47 24.12
CA GLY A 314 -6.26 13.44 24.19
C GLY A 314 -7.00 14.50 23.35
N LYS A 315 -6.30 15.42 22.65
CA LYS A 315 -6.91 16.53 21.87
C LYS A 315 -8.04 16.13 20.93
N SER A 316 -7.72 15.29 19.94
CA SER A 316 -8.71 14.82 18.97
C SER A 316 -9.80 13.96 19.61
N THR A 317 -9.49 13.25 20.70
CA THR A 317 -10.48 12.47 21.46
C THR A 317 -11.49 13.41 22.13
N THR A 318 -11.02 14.48 22.79
CA THR A 318 -11.86 15.52 23.37
C THR A 318 -12.74 16.18 22.30
N MET A 319 -12.17 16.55 21.15
CA MET A 319 -12.93 17.13 20.03
C MET A 319 -14.00 16.19 19.47
N LYS A 320 -13.70 14.90 19.34
CA LYS A 320 -14.69 13.88 18.92
C LYS A 320 -15.82 13.72 19.93
N MET A 321 -15.52 13.86 21.22
CA MET A 321 -16.56 13.89 22.26
C MET A 321 -17.44 15.13 22.15
N LEU A 322 -16.85 16.32 21.97
CA LEU A 322 -17.61 17.56 21.80
C LEU A 322 -18.51 17.56 20.55
N THR A 323 -18.08 16.91 19.46
CA THR A 323 -18.86 16.80 18.20
C THR A 323 -19.89 15.66 18.23
N GLY A 324 -19.96 14.89 19.32
CA GLY A 324 -20.82 13.71 19.44
C GLY A 324 -20.44 12.56 18.49
N LEU A 325 -19.22 12.57 17.94
CA LEU A 325 -18.65 11.46 17.14
C LEU A 325 -18.15 10.31 18.02
N LEU A 326 -17.88 10.58 19.29
CA LEU A 326 -17.46 9.62 20.29
C LEU A 326 -18.20 9.89 21.61
N PRO A 327 -19.01 8.95 22.14
CA PRO A 327 -19.64 9.16 23.44
C PRO A 327 -18.60 9.17 24.56
N ALA A 328 -18.76 10.07 25.53
CA ALA A 328 -17.92 10.11 26.73
C ALA A 328 -18.16 8.88 27.61
N SER A 329 -17.12 8.43 28.32
CA SER A 329 -17.25 7.34 29.30
C SER A 329 -17.81 7.85 30.64
N GLU A 330 -17.34 9.02 31.07
CA GLU A 330 -17.80 9.73 32.27
C GLU A 330 -17.80 11.25 31.97
N GLY A 331 -18.54 12.01 32.77
CA GLY A 331 -18.69 13.46 32.58
C GLY A 331 -19.71 13.83 31.50
N GLN A 332 -19.86 15.14 31.26
CA GLN A 332 -20.80 15.69 30.29
C GLN A 332 -20.17 16.87 29.53
N ALA A 333 -20.64 17.07 28.30
CA ALA A 333 -20.31 18.22 27.47
C ALA A 333 -21.58 18.89 26.98
N TRP A 334 -21.55 20.22 26.85
CA TRP A 334 -22.64 21.03 26.33
C TRP A 334 -22.15 21.91 25.19
N LEU A 335 -22.99 22.05 24.17
CA LEU A 335 -22.83 23.01 23.08
C LEU A 335 -24.02 23.97 23.12
N PHE A 336 -23.76 25.27 23.17
CA PHE A 336 -24.81 26.31 23.25
C PHE A 336 -25.83 26.05 24.38
N GLY A 337 -25.34 25.57 25.54
CA GLY A 337 -26.17 25.20 26.70
C GLY A 337 -26.92 23.87 26.59
N GLN A 338 -26.86 23.16 25.45
CA GLN A 338 -27.51 21.87 25.25
C GLN A 338 -26.52 20.71 25.41
N PRO A 339 -26.85 19.62 26.14
CA PRO A 339 -25.98 18.46 26.24
C PRO A 339 -25.68 17.87 24.85
N VAL A 340 -24.45 17.43 24.62
CA VAL A 340 -24.05 16.81 23.37
C VAL A 340 -24.75 15.45 23.21
N ASP A 341 -25.67 15.34 22.25
CA ASP A 341 -26.33 14.09 21.85
C ASP A 341 -25.90 13.69 20.42
N PRO A 342 -25.37 12.48 20.19
CA PRO A 342 -25.05 11.97 18.86
C PRO A 342 -26.23 11.95 17.86
N ASN A 343 -27.48 11.99 18.33
CA ASN A 343 -28.67 11.96 17.50
C ASN A 343 -29.22 13.36 17.17
N ASP A 344 -28.68 14.41 17.78
CA ASP A 344 -29.12 15.78 17.54
C ASP A 344 -28.46 16.37 16.28
N ILE A 345 -29.16 16.24 15.15
CA ILE A 345 -28.74 16.78 13.86
C ILE A 345 -28.79 18.32 13.86
N ASP A 346 -29.68 18.94 14.62
CA ASP A 346 -29.87 20.40 14.60
C ASP A 346 -28.69 21.10 15.26
N THR A 347 -28.18 20.59 16.39
CA THR A 347 -26.92 21.09 16.98
C THR A 347 -25.73 20.90 16.04
N ARG A 348 -25.65 19.76 15.33
CA ARG A 348 -24.58 19.52 14.34
C ARG A 348 -24.61 20.48 13.15
N ARG A 349 -25.78 20.91 12.71
CA ARG A 349 -25.93 21.93 11.67
C ARG A 349 -25.40 23.30 12.11
N ARG A 350 -25.21 23.55 13.41
CA ARG A 350 -24.64 24.80 13.94
C ARG A 350 -23.12 24.76 14.11
N VAL A 351 -22.51 23.59 13.92
CA VAL A 351 -21.07 23.36 14.11
C VAL A 351 -20.41 23.05 12.76
N GLY A 352 -19.30 23.73 12.47
CA GLY A 352 -18.37 23.31 11.42
C GLY A 352 -17.24 22.52 12.04
N TYR A 353 -16.91 21.37 11.45
CA TYR A 353 -15.84 20.50 11.92
C TYR A 353 -14.83 20.23 10.82
N MET A 354 -13.55 20.45 11.15
CA MET A 354 -12.42 20.13 10.30
C MET A 354 -11.55 19.11 11.03
N SER A 355 -11.55 17.87 10.55
CA SER A 355 -10.73 16.79 11.12
C SER A 355 -9.27 16.86 10.65
N GLN A 356 -8.38 16.23 11.41
CA GLN A 356 -6.96 16.11 11.09
C GLN A 356 -6.71 15.36 9.76
N ALA A 357 -7.52 14.34 9.44
CA ALA A 357 -7.54 13.73 8.11
C ALA A 357 -8.52 14.51 7.22
N PHE A 358 -8.12 14.79 5.97
CA PHE A 358 -8.93 15.62 5.07
C PHE A 358 -10.35 15.06 4.89
N SER A 359 -11.36 15.91 5.12
CA SER A 359 -12.78 15.61 4.86
C SER A 359 -13.18 15.80 3.40
N LEU A 360 -12.22 16.05 2.50
CA LEU A 360 -12.47 16.35 1.10
C LEU A 360 -12.58 15.07 0.26
N TYR A 361 -13.48 15.07 -0.71
CA TYR A 361 -13.55 14.02 -1.73
C TYR A 361 -12.49 14.32 -2.79
N ASN A 362 -11.46 13.46 -2.86
CA ASN A 362 -10.29 13.69 -3.71
C ASN A 362 -10.60 13.54 -5.21
N GLU A 363 -11.71 12.87 -5.54
CA GLU A 363 -12.20 12.59 -6.88
C GLU A 363 -13.12 13.70 -7.42
N LEU A 364 -13.46 14.69 -6.60
CA LEU A 364 -14.31 15.83 -6.96
C LEU A 364 -13.46 17.10 -7.04
N THR A 365 -13.77 18.02 -7.96
CA THR A 365 -13.08 19.32 -8.03
C THR A 365 -13.35 20.18 -6.79
N VAL A 366 -12.62 21.30 -6.64
CA VAL A 366 -12.86 22.29 -5.58
C VAL A 366 -14.31 22.77 -5.58
N ARG A 367 -14.84 23.18 -6.75
CA ARG A 367 -16.24 23.58 -6.93
C ARG A 367 -17.21 22.46 -6.55
N GLN A 368 -16.98 21.25 -7.05
CA GLN A 368 -17.85 20.09 -6.78
C GLN A 368 -17.86 19.71 -5.28
N ASN A 369 -16.74 19.83 -4.58
CA ASN A 369 -16.67 19.62 -3.14
C ASN A 369 -17.55 20.63 -2.39
N LEU A 370 -17.49 21.93 -2.75
CA LEU A 370 -18.33 22.96 -2.15
C LEU A 370 -19.82 22.71 -2.45
N GLU A 371 -20.18 22.42 -3.71
CA GLU A 371 -21.57 22.12 -4.08
C GLU A 371 -22.13 20.90 -3.35
N LEU A 372 -21.35 19.83 -3.22
CA LEU A 372 -21.73 18.63 -2.50
C LEU A 372 -22.02 18.95 -1.03
N HIS A 373 -21.11 19.65 -0.35
CA HIS A 373 -21.30 19.98 1.07
C HIS A 373 -22.46 20.94 1.27
N ALA A 374 -22.67 21.91 0.38
CA ALA A 374 -23.85 22.78 0.41
C ALA A 374 -25.16 21.97 0.35
N ARG A 375 -25.23 20.92 -0.50
CA ARG A 375 -26.38 20.01 -0.57
C ARG A 375 -26.53 19.14 0.67
N LEU A 376 -25.43 18.62 1.21
CA LEU A 376 -25.44 17.79 2.43
C LEU A 376 -25.93 18.57 3.66
N PHE A 377 -25.62 19.86 3.74
CA PHE A 377 -26.13 20.76 4.78
C PHE A 377 -27.51 21.37 4.45
N HIS A 378 -28.19 20.89 3.41
CA HIS A 378 -29.52 21.32 3.00
C HIS A 378 -29.66 22.82 2.71
N ILE A 379 -28.61 23.45 2.17
CA ILE A 379 -28.72 24.82 1.65
C ILE A 379 -29.72 24.81 0.47
N PRO A 380 -30.67 25.75 0.40
CA PRO A 380 -31.66 25.79 -0.69
C PRO A 380 -30.98 25.78 -2.07
N PRO A 381 -31.43 24.94 -3.02
CA PRO A 381 -30.79 24.80 -4.34
C PRO A 381 -30.57 26.13 -5.09
N ALA A 382 -31.48 27.10 -4.91
CA ALA A 382 -31.37 28.42 -5.51
C ALA A 382 -30.22 29.28 -4.95
N GLU A 383 -29.82 29.05 -3.70
CA GLU A 383 -28.75 29.80 -3.02
C GLU A 383 -27.36 29.19 -3.22
N ILE A 384 -27.29 27.89 -3.56
CA ILE A 384 -26.03 27.16 -3.69
C ILE A 384 -25.05 27.86 -4.64
N PRO A 385 -25.41 28.27 -5.88
CA PRO A 385 -24.46 28.89 -6.80
C PRO A 385 -23.83 30.17 -6.22
N ALA A 386 -24.65 31.04 -5.61
CA ALA A 386 -24.18 32.29 -5.00
C ALA A 386 -23.29 32.01 -3.78
N ARG A 387 -23.67 31.04 -2.94
CA ARG A 387 -22.87 30.65 -1.77
C ARG A 387 -21.52 30.04 -2.17
N VAL A 388 -21.49 29.17 -3.18
CA VAL A 388 -20.26 28.57 -3.69
C VAL A 388 -19.34 29.64 -4.27
N ALA A 389 -19.86 30.57 -5.08
CA ALA A 389 -19.08 31.69 -5.60
C ALA A 389 -18.47 32.54 -4.48
N GLN A 390 -19.26 32.86 -3.44
CA GLN A 390 -18.79 33.57 -2.26
C GLN A 390 -17.64 32.83 -1.55
N MET A 391 -17.73 31.50 -1.39
CA MET A 391 -16.68 30.70 -0.76
C MET A 391 -15.42 30.64 -1.62
N ILE A 392 -15.56 30.52 -2.94
CA ILE A 392 -14.42 30.51 -3.87
C ILE A 392 -13.65 31.84 -3.77
N GLU A 393 -14.35 32.96 -3.75
CA GLU A 393 -13.74 34.30 -3.64
C GLU A 393 -13.12 34.52 -2.24
N ARG A 394 -13.90 34.32 -1.17
CA ARG A 394 -13.48 34.60 0.21
C ARG A 394 -12.25 33.78 0.63
N PHE A 395 -12.15 32.53 0.17
CA PHE A 395 -11.04 31.64 0.48
C PHE A 395 -9.94 31.63 -0.60
N MET A 396 -10.01 32.55 -1.58
CA MET A 396 -9.02 32.73 -2.65
C MET A 396 -8.73 31.43 -3.42
N LEU A 397 -9.80 30.77 -3.89
CA LEU A 397 -9.78 29.49 -4.61
C LEU A 397 -10.10 29.63 -6.11
N THR A 398 -10.27 30.86 -6.62
CA THR A 398 -10.69 31.15 -7.99
C THR A 398 -9.81 30.49 -9.05
N GLU A 399 -8.48 30.51 -8.89
CA GLU A 399 -7.55 29.96 -9.89
C GLU A 399 -7.57 28.42 -9.96
N VAL A 400 -8.14 27.75 -8.96
CA VAL A 400 -8.07 26.29 -8.78
C VAL A 400 -9.45 25.63 -8.71
N GLU A 401 -10.52 26.36 -9.04
CA GLU A 401 -11.90 25.91 -8.81
C GLU A 401 -12.27 24.60 -9.53
N ASP A 402 -11.65 24.32 -10.69
CA ASP A 402 -11.87 23.11 -11.49
C ASP A 402 -10.77 22.05 -11.30
N THR A 403 -9.92 22.22 -10.29
CA THR A 403 -8.81 21.31 -10.00
C THR A 403 -9.19 20.29 -8.93
N LEU A 404 -8.61 19.08 -8.99
CA LEU A 404 -8.82 18.04 -7.98
C LEU A 404 -7.99 18.31 -6.72
N PRO A 405 -8.53 18.15 -5.49
CA PRO A 405 -7.83 18.39 -4.23
C PRO A 405 -6.47 17.68 -4.14
N ALA A 406 -6.36 16.45 -4.62
CA ALA A 406 -5.12 15.67 -4.57
C ALA A 406 -3.92 16.34 -5.28
N SER A 407 -4.18 17.25 -6.23
CA SER A 407 -3.15 17.99 -6.98
C SER A 407 -2.82 19.38 -6.40
N LEU A 408 -3.55 19.81 -5.37
CA LEU A 408 -3.37 21.13 -4.77
C LEU A 408 -2.28 21.13 -3.68
N PRO A 409 -1.50 22.22 -3.55
CA PRO A 409 -0.64 22.44 -2.39
C PRO A 409 -1.41 22.35 -1.08
N LEU A 410 -0.73 21.90 -0.02
CA LEU A 410 -1.34 21.66 1.28
C LEU A 410 -2.09 22.89 1.85
N GLY A 411 -1.47 24.08 1.83
CA GLY A 411 -2.13 25.31 2.27
C GLY A 411 -3.44 25.62 1.53
N ILE A 412 -3.50 25.36 0.21
CA ILE A 412 -4.72 25.55 -0.58
C ILE A 412 -5.80 24.51 -0.20
N ARG A 413 -5.40 23.26 0.02
CA ARG A 413 -6.33 22.21 0.52
C ARG A 413 -6.91 22.57 1.89
N GLN A 414 -6.12 23.14 2.79
CA GLN A 414 -6.63 23.57 4.09
C GLN A 414 -7.61 24.73 3.95
N ARG A 415 -7.37 25.70 3.07
CA ARG A 415 -8.34 26.76 2.74
C ARG A 415 -9.66 26.20 2.21
N LEU A 416 -9.60 25.22 1.30
CA LEU A 416 -10.80 24.52 0.82
C LEU A 416 -11.51 23.77 1.95
N SER A 417 -10.77 23.07 2.81
CA SER A 417 -11.36 22.36 3.96
C SER A 417 -12.07 23.32 4.92
N LEU A 418 -11.47 24.49 5.18
CA LEU A 418 -12.11 25.53 5.98
C LEU A 418 -13.34 26.10 5.27
N ALA A 419 -13.27 26.37 3.96
CA ALA A 419 -14.40 26.83 3.15
C ALA A 419 -15.59 25.87 3.19
N VAL A 420 -15.30 24.57 3.09
CA VAL A 420 -16.28 23.49 3.24
C VAL A 420 -16.88 23.48 4.66
N ALA A 421 -16.05 23.62 5.69
CA ALA A 421 -16.49 23.63 7.08
C ALA A 421 -17.38 24.84 7.43
N VAL A 422 -17.29 25.95 6.70
CA VAL A 422 -18.11 27.15 6.93
C VAL A 422 -19.25 27.34 5.93
N ILE A 423 -19.40 26.44 4.95
CA ILE A 423 -20.33 26.66 3.82
C ILE A 423 -21.77 26.87 4.28
N HIS A 424 -22.17 26.23 5.38
CA HIS A 424 -23.49 26.28 5.99
C HIS A 424 -23.66 27.38 7.05
N ARG A 425 -22.69 28.30 7.20
CA ARG A 425 -22.70 29.41 8.18
C ARG A 425 -22.80 28.92 9.65
N PRO A 426 -21.86 28.10 10.11
CA PRO A 426 -21.87 27.62 11.49
C PRO A 426 -21.65 28.75 12.49
N GLU A 427 -22.20 28.60 13.70
CA GLU A 427 -21.95 29.49 14.84
C GLU A 427 -20.63 29.15 15.56
N MET A 428 -20.12 27.94 15.34
CA MET A 428 -18.89 27.43 15.96
C MET A 428 -18.07 26.61 14.98
N LEU A 429 -16.75 26.70 15.10
CA LEU A 429 -15.78 25.85 14.40
C LEU A 429 -14.96 25.05 15.39
N ILE A 430 -14.84 23.75 15.12
CA ILE A 430 -13.89 22.86 15.79
C ILE A 430 -12.86 22.44 14.75
N LEU A 431 -11.61 22.87 14.94
CA LEU A 431 -10.52 22.70 13.98
C LEU A 431 -9.41 21.84 14.60
N ASP A 432 -9.22 20.62 14.08
CA ASP A 432 -8.20 19.71 14.60
C ASP A 432 -6.90 19.82 13.78
N GLU A 433 -5.89 20.51 14.34
CA GLU A 433 -4.58 20.79 13.74
C GLU A 433 -4.62 21.33 12.30
N PRO A 434 -5.42 22.40 12.03
CA PRO A 434 -5.79 22.79 10.67
C PRO A 434 -4.63 23.32 9.81
N THR A 435 -3.55 23.73 10.45
CA THR A 435 -2.36 24.36 9.85
C THR A 435 -1.12 23.46 9.93
N SER A 436 -1.28 22.22 10.38
CA SER A 436 -0.20 21.24 10.46
C SER A 436 0.41 20.97 9.08
N GLY A 437 1.73 21.13 8.98
CA GLY A 437 2.49 21.00 7.73
C GLY A 437 2.27 22.15 6.74
N VAL A 438 1.55 23.23 7.09
CA VAL A 438 1.41 24.40 6.21
C VAL A 438 2.61 25.35 6.42
N ASP A 439 3.13 25.92 5.33
CA ASP A 439 4.23 26.89 5.39
C ASP A 439 3.82 28.19 6.12
N PRO A 440 4.78 28.98 6.66
CA PRO A 440 4.47 30.16 7.47
C PRO A 440 3.59 31.20 6.76
N VAL A 441 3.80 31.44 5.46
CA VAL A 441 3.04 32.45 4.72
C VAL A 441 1.58 32.01 4.52
N ALA A 442 1.38 30.76 4.09
CA ALA A 442 0.04 30.21 3.95
C ALA A 442 -0.67 30.04 5.30
N ARG A 443 0.07 29.77 6.37
CA ARG A 443 -0.44 29.69 7.75
C ARG A 443 -0.94 31.05 8.22
N ASP A 444 -0.21 32.13 7.98
CA ASP A 444 -0.65 33.49 8.34
C ASP A 444 -1.92 33.89 7.59
N MET A 445 -2.00 33.58 6.30
CA MET A 445 -3.22 33.77 5.53
C MET A 445 -4.39 32.95 6.09
N PHE A 446 -4.15 31.71 6.51
CA PHE A 446 -5.17 30.88 7.16
C PHE A 446 -5.64 31.48 8.50
N TRP A 447 -4.71 32.00 9.30
CA TRP A 447 -5.02 32.71 10.54
C TRP A 447 -5.83 33.98 10.29
N GLN A 448 -5.54 34.75 9.24
CA GLN A 448 -6.36 35.91 8.88
C GLN A 448 -7.81 35.51 8.62
N LEU A 449 -8.04 34.40 7.90
CA LEU A 449 -9.40 33.88 7.66
C LEU A 449 -10.11 33.49 8.96
N MET A 450 -9.41 32.86 9.91
CA MET A 450 -9.97 32.51 11.22
C MET A 450 -10.29 33.76 12.05
N VAL A 451 -9.41 34.75 12.04
CA VAL A 451 -9.64 36.04 12.73
C VAL A 451 -10.85 36.74 12.13
N ASP A 452 -10.98 36.77 10.80
CA ASP A 452 -12.13 37.38 10.13
C ASP A 452 -13.44 36.65 10.49
N LEU A 453 -13.43 35.31 10.51
CA LEU A 453 -14.57 34.50 10.94
C LEU A 453 -14.97 34.78 12.41
N SER A 454 -13.99 34.84 13.32
CA SER A 454 -14.27 35.10 14.74
C SER A 454 -14.73 36.54 14.99
N ARG A 455 -14.06 37.53 14.40
CA ARG A 455 -14.31 38.94 14.72
C ARG A 455 -15.46 39.55 13.93
N GLN A 456 -15.57 39.23 12.64
CA GLN A 456 -16.61 39.80 11.76
C GLN A 456 -17.89 38.97 11.80
N ASP A 457 -17.77 37.64 11.72
CA ASP A 457 -18.94 36.74 11.69
C ASP A 457 -19.35 36.23 13.09
N LYS A 458 -18.61 36.60 14.14
CA LYS A 458 -18.85 36.22 15.55
C LYS A 458 -18.88 34.70 15.78
N VAL A 459 -18.09 33.97 15.00
CA VAL A 459 -17.96 32.50 15.08
C VAL A 459 -17.02 32.13 16.24
N THR A 460 -17.45 31.22 17.12
CA THR A 460 -16.57 30.67 18.16
C THR A 460 -15.60 29.65 17.55
N ILE A 461 -14.30 29.73 17.83
CA ILE A 461 -13.31 28.83 17.24
C ILE A 461 -12.61 28.04 18.34
N PHE A 462 -12.75 26.71 18.31
CA PHE A 462 -11.99 25.77 19.12
C PHE A 462 -10.95 25.08 18.25
N ILE A 463 -9.68 25.47 18.39
CA ILE A 463 -8.58 25.01 17.55
C ILE A 463 -7.59 24.18 18.36
N SER A 464 -7.22 22.99 17.90
CA SER A 464 -6.06 22.28 18.43
C SER A 464 -4.83 22.68 17.64
N THR A 465 -3.73 22.92 18.35
CA THR A 465 -2.44 23.19 17.73
C THR A 465 -1.33 22.56 18.55
N HIS A 466 -0.18 22.35 17.92
CA HIS A 466 1.08 22.02 18.56
C HIS A 466 2.17 23.05 18.23
N PHE A 467 1.81 24.16 17.57
CA PHE A 467 2.69 25.26 17.23
C PHE A 467 2.54 26.38 18.26
N MET A 468 3.67 26.84 18.82
CA MET A 468 3.63 27.86 19.87
C MET A 468 3.16 29.21 19.35
N ASN A 469 3.65 29.64 18.18
CA ASN A 469 3.26 30.90 17.54
C ASN A 469 1.76 30.97 17.21
N GLU A 470 1.10 29.81 17.06
CA GLU A 470 -0.35 29.73 16.89
C GLU A 470 -1.08 29.78 18.22
N ALA A 471 -0.53 29.14 19.26
CA ALA A 471 -1.07 29.22 20.60
C ALA A 471 -1.00 30.66 21.15
N GLU A 472 0.06 31.40 20.84
CA GLU A 472 0.22 32.83 21.18
C GLU A 472 -0.82 33.73 20.50
N ARG A 473 -1.43 33.26 19.40
CA ARG A 473 -2.48 33.96 18.66
C ARG A 473 -3.89 33.70 19.21
N CYS A 474 -4.04 32.71 20.08
CA CYS A 474 -5.34 32.41 20.69
C CYS A 474 -5.69 33.45 21.77
N ASP A 475 -6.99 33.72 21.93
CA ASP A 475 -7.49 34.60 22.98
C ASP A 475 -7.20 33.99 24.36
N ARG A 476 -7.49 32.69 24.49
CA ARG A 476 -7.11 31.84 25.63
C ARG A 476 -6.73 30.46 25.14
N MET A 477 -6.02 29.72 25.98
CA MET A 477 -5.57 28.39 25.64
C MET A 477 -5.54 27.48 26.86
N SER A 478 -5.63 26.17 26.60
CA SER A 478 -5.43 25.12 27.60
C SER A 478 -4.25 24.24 27.21
N LEU A 479 -3.40 23.95 28.21
CA LEU A 479 -2.27 23.04 28.11
C LEU A 479 -2.72 21.64 28.52
N MET A 480 -2.54 20.65 27.64
CA MET A 480 -2.95 19.27 27.88
C MET A 480 -1.76 18.30 27.82
N HIS A 481 -1.70 17.39 28.80
CA HIS A 481 -0.73 16.28 28.82
C HIS A 481 -1.35 15.03 29.44
N ALA A 482 -1.08 13.87 28.83
CA ALA A 482 -1.50 12.55 29.34
C ALA A 482 -2.98 12.48 29.77
N GLY A 483 -3.89 13.06 28.97
CA GLY A 483 -5.33 13.05 29.23
C GLY A 483 -5.84 14.19 30.13
N LYS A 484 -4.95 14.99 30.73
CA LYS A 484 -5.29 16.02 31.73
C LYS A 484 -5.02 17.42 31.22
N VAL A 485 -5.85 18.37 31.66
CA VAL A 485 -5.56 19.81 31.53
C VAL A 485 -4.60 20.21 32.65
N LEU A 486 -3.41 20.68 32.27
CA LEU A 486 -2.37 21.15 33.18
C LEU A 486 -2.60 22.60 33.61
N ALA A 487 -2.95 23.46 32.66
CA ALA A 487 -3.24 24.88 32.90
C ALA A 487 -4.20 25.41 31.82
N SER A 488 -4.88 26.52 32.12
CA SER A 488 -5.76 27.22 31.19
C SER A 488 -5.73 28.73 31.49
N GLY A 489 -5.57 29.56 30.47
CA GLY A 489 -5.43 31.01 30.61
C GLY A 489 -5.03 31.69 29.31
N THR A 490 -4.80 32.99 29.34
CA THR A 490 -4.19 33.69 28.20
C THR A 490 -2.72 33.28 28.04
N PRO A 491 -2.14 33.34 26.83
CA PRO A 491 -0.73 33.04 26.62
C PRO A 491 0.21 33.82 27.56
N GLN A 492 -0.06 35.10 27.77
CA GLN A 492 0.74 35.97 28.64
C GLN A 492 0.65 35.57 30.12
N GLU A 493 -0.54 35.23 30.62
CA GLU A 493 -0.72 34.75 32.00
C GLU A 493 0.04 33.44 32.24
N LEU A 494 0.00 32.50 31.29
CA LEU A 494 0.69 31.21 31.42
C LEU A 494 2.22 31.37 31.47
N VAL A 495 2.78 32.31 30.71
CA VAL A 495 4.21 32.66 30.76
C VAL A 495 4.58 33.28 32.10
N GLN A 496 3.80 34.25 32.57
CA GLN A 496 4.03 34.91 33.86
C GLN A 496 3.94 33.95 35.04
N GLN A 497 2.95 33.04 35.04
CA GLN A 497 2.79 32.02 36.09
C GLN A 497 4.02 31.13 36.27
N ARG A 498 4.81 30.91 35.20
CA ARG A 498 6.02 30.08 35.24
C ARG A 498 7.33 30.87 35.26
N GLY A 499 7.28 32.20 35.16
CA GLY A 499 8.48 33.04 35.06
C GLY A 499 9.38 32.67 33.87
N ALA A 500 8.80 32.16 32.78
CA ALA A 500 9.54 31.68 31.62
C ALA A 500 9.85 32.80 30.63
N ALA A 501 10.85 32.61 29.77
CA ALA A 501 11.22 33.60 28.76
C ALA A 501 10.17 33.73 27.63
N ASN A 502 9.48 32.63 27.30
CA ASN A 502 8.46 32.55 26.26
C ASN A 502 7.44 31.43 26.57
N LEU A 503 6.39 31.32 25.74
CA LEU A 503 5.32 30.34 25.94
C LEU A 503 5.82 28.89 25.80
N GLU A 504 6.81 28.64 24.93
CA GLU A 504 7.40 27.31 24.76
C GLU A 504 8.11 26.84 26.03
N ALA A 505 8.94 27.69 26.63
CA ALA A 505 9.62 27.37 27.87
C ALA A 505 8.63 27.16 29.03
N ALA A 506 7.55 27.95 29.09
CA ALA A 506 6.48 27.73 30.07
C ALA A 506 5.81 26.37 29.87
N PHE A 507 5.49 25.99 28.62
CA PHE A 507 4.87 24.71 28.29
C PHE A 507 5.78 23.52 28.62
N ILE A 508 7.06 23.59 28.27
CA ILE A 508 8.05 22.54 28.60
C ILE A 508 8.16 22.37 30.12
N SER A 509 8.18 23.47 30.88
CA SER A 509 8.20 23.42 32.34
C SER A 509 6.99 22.67 32.93
N TRP A 510 5.77 22.99 32.46
CA TRP A 510 4.56 22.25 32.84
C TRP A 510 4.63 20.76 32.49
N LEU A 511 5.17 20.42 31.31
CA LEU A 511 5.32 19.03 30.87
C LEU A 511 6.35 18.25 31.70
N GLN A 512 7.49 18.85 32.01
CA GLN A 512 8.54 18.21 32.82
C GLN A 512 8.06 17.92 34.24
N GLU A 513 7.31 18.85 34.85
CA GLU A 513 6.69 18.65 36.15
C GLU A 513 5.66 17.51 36.10
N ALA A 514 4.79 17.50 35.07
CA ALA A 514 3.75 16.49 34.92
C ALA A 514 4.29 15.09 34.57
N ALA A 515 5.40 15.00 33.83
CA ALA A 515 6.03 13.73 33.48
C ALA A 515 6.76 13.07 34.66
N GLY A 516 7.09 13.84 35.70
CA GLY A 516 8.05 13.46 36.72
C GLY A 516 9.46 13.41 36.12
N ALA A 517 10.48 13.88 36.84
CA ALA A 517 11.86 13.91 36.34
C ALA A 517 12.27 12.55 35.75
N ALA A 518 12.32 12.44 34.43
CA ALA A 518 12.90 11.29 33.77
C ALA A 518 14.40 11.32 34.12
N PRO A 519 14.98 10.22 34.64
CA PRO A 519 16.40 10.21 34.95
C PRO A 519 17.16 10.36 33.64
N GLU A 520 17.77 11.53 33.43
CA GLU A 520 18.92 11.68 32.54
C GLU A 520 19.97 10.70 33.05
N THR A 521 20.01 9.52 32.45
CA THR A 521 21.03 8.54 32.77
C THR A 521 22.28 9.00 32.03
N PRO A 522 23.37 9.39 32.72
CA PRO A 522 24.58 9.79 32.05
C PRO A 522 25.07 8.65 31.18
N ILE A 523 25.35 8.97 29.93
CA ILE A 523 25.84 8.03 28.92
C ILE A 523 27.25 7.57 29.37
N PRO A 524 27.49 6.28 29.64
CA PRO A 524 28.85 5.81 29.84
C PRO A 524 29.64 5.90 28.52
N PRO A 525 30.91 6.34 28.54
CA PRO A 525 31.73 6.42 27.34
C PRO A 525 31.95 5.03 26.75
N SER A 526 31.59 4.83 25.48
CA SER A 526 31.86 3.60 24.76
C SER A 526 33.33 3.52 24.36
N GLN A 527 34.08 2.67 25.08
CA GLN A 527 35.36 2.13 24.64
C GLN A 527 35.07 0.97 23.68
N THR A 528 34.87 1.24 22.39
CA THR A 528 34.94 0.18 21.38
C THR A 528 35.70 0.73 20.18
N PRO A 529 36.74 0.03 19.68
CA PRO A 529 37.61 0.59 18.66
C PRO A 529 36.78 0.87 17.40
N ALA A 530 37.01 2.04 16.79
CA ALA A 530 36.59 2.31 15.43
C ALA A 530 37.25 1.29 14.49
N ALA A 531 36.60 0.14 14.29
CA ALA A 531 36.96 -0.81 13.26
C ALA A 531 36.56 -0.20 11.92
N SER A 532 37.43 0.67 11.41
CA SER A 532 37.43 1.19 10.05
C SER A 532 37.78 0.07 9.05
N GLY A 533 36.95 -0.96 9.00
CA GLY A 533 36.97 -1.93 7.92
C GLY A 533 36.39 -1.28 6.69
N LYS A 534 37.24 -0.89 5.72
CA LYS A 534 36.79 -0.49 4.38
C LYS A 534 35.76 -1.52 3.89
N PRO A 535 34.55 -1.12 3.45
CA PRO A 535 33.53 -2.07 3.02
C PRO A 535 34.11 -2.97 1.91
N SER A 536 34.11 -4.28 2.15
CA SER A 536 34.74 -5.24 1.25
C SER A 536 33.90 -5.47 -0.01
N ARG A 537 34.48 -5.10 -1.16
CA ARG A 537 34.31 -5.62 -2.54
C ARG A 537 32.93 -5.56 -3.24
N GLN A 538 33.04 -5.36 -4.55
CA GLN A 538 32.04 -4.90 -5.53
C GLN A 538 31.09 -6.00 -6.05
N GLY A 539 30.54 -6.85 -5.18
CA GLY A 539 29.78 -8.05 -5.58
C GLY A 539 28.44 -8.28 -4.86
N LEU A 540 27.75 -9.35 -5.26
CA LEU A 540 26.55 -9.88 -4.60
C LEU A 540 26.87 -10.31 -3.15
N SER A 541 26.17 -9.74 -2.18
CA SER A 541 26.24 -10.09 -0.76
C SER A 541 25.06 -10.96 -0.36
N PHE A 542 25.33 -12.24 -0.10
CA PHE A 542 24.33 -13.18 0.45
C PHE A 542 23.75 -12.71 1.78
N ARG A 543 24.54 -11.98 2.57
CA ARG A 543 24.09 -11.41 3.84
C ARG A 543 22.98 -10.38 3.65
N ARG A 544 23.11 -9.47 2.67
CA ARG A 544 22.07 -8.48 2.36
C ARG A 544 20.83 -9.15 1.79
N LEU A 545 21.02 -10.07 0.84
CA LEU A 545 19.94 -10.85 0.24
C LEU A 545 19.12 -11.59 1.31
N PHE A 546 19.78 -12.31 2.22
CA PHE A 546 19.10 -13.03 3.30
C PHE A 546 18.46 -12.08 4.34
N SER A 547 18.96 -10.86 4.48
CA SER A 547 18.34 -9.85 5.34
C SER A 547 16.99 -9.38 4.79
N TYR A 548 16.88 -9.13 3.48
CA TYR A 548 15.58 -8.89 2.82
C TYR A 548 14.67 -10.11 2.90
N SER A 549 15.21 -11.31 2.69
CA SER A 549 14.43 -12.55 2.78
C SER A 549 13.84 -12.77 4.17
N ARG A 550 14.64 -12.61 5.23
CA ARG A 550 14.19 -12.73 6.62
C ARG A 550 13.14 -11.68 6.96
N ARG A 551 13.34 -10.43 6.51
CA ARG A 551 12.38 -9.34 6.74
C ARG A 551 11.04 -9.64 6.07
N GLU A 552 11.05 -9.99 4.79
CA GLU A 552 9.83 -10.35 4.04
C GLU A 552 9.13 -11.57 4.64
N ALA A 553 9.88 -12.59 5.11
CA ALA A 553 9.29 -13.74 5.80
C ALA A 553 8.60 -13.36 7.12
N LEU A 554 9.17 -12.43 7.90
CA LEU A 554 8.53 -11.91 9.11
C LEU A 554 7.23 -11.17 8.80
N GLU A 555 7.22 -10.39 7.72
CA GLU A 555 6.02 -9.70 7.24
C GLU A 555 4.94 -10.68 6.81
N LEU A 556 5.27 -11.68 5.99
CA LEU A 556 4.34 -12.73 5.58
C LEU A 556 3.75 -13.49 6.76
N ARG A 557 4.56 -13.79 7.78
CA ARG A 557 4.10 -14.48 9.00
C ARG A 557 3.15 -13.61 9.84
N ARG A 558 3.34 -12.29 9.86
CA ARG A 558 2.54 -11.34 10.64
C ARG A 558 1.35 -10.77 9.86
N ASP A 559 1.23 -11.08 8.58
CA ASP A 559 0.12 -10.68 7.71
C ASP A 559 -0.84 -11.86 7.49
N PRO A 560 -1.86 -12.03 8.36
CA PRO A 560 -2.78 -13.16 8.28
C PRO A 560 -3.62 -13.14 7.00
N VAL A 561 -3.93 -11.95 6.47
CA VAL A 561 -4.73 -11.81 5.25
C VAL A 561 -3.97 -12.39 4.06
N ARG A 562 -2.69 -12.04 3.94
CA ARG A 562 -1.84 -12.49 2.83
C ARG A 562 -1.56 -13.98 2.86
N SER A 563 -1.25 -14.51 4.05
CA SER A 563 -1.02 -15.95 4.24
C SER A 563 -2.31 -16.77 4.01
N THR A 564 -3.46 -16.27 4.48
CA THR A 564 -4.76 -16.91 4.23
C THR A 564 -5.11 -16.88 2.75
N LEU A 565 -4.94 -15.75 2.06
CA LEU A 565 -5.18 -15.65 0.62
C LEU A 565 -4.28 -16.61 -0.17
N ALA A 566 -3.01 -16.76 0.24
CA ALA A 566 -2.05 -17.63 -0.42
C ALA A 566 -2.37 -19.13 -0.30
N LEU A 567 -2.87 -19.57 0.87
CA LEU A 567 -3.09 -20.98 1.17
C LEU A 567 -4.57 -21.38 1.09
N LEU A 568 -5.45 -20.66 1.77
CA LEU A 568 -6.88 -20.98 1.76
C LEU A 568 -7.52 -20.62 0.41
N GLY A 569 -7.10 -19.51 -0.20
CA GLY A 569 -7.61 -19.07 -1.49
C GLY A 569 -7.37 -20.09 -2.61
N THR A 570 -6.21 -20.75 -2.60
CA THR A 570 -5.86 -21.79 -3.61
C THR A 570 -6.64 -23.07 -3.37
N VAL A 571 -6.84 -23.48 -2.12
CA VAL A 571 -7.68 -24.63 -1.76
C VAL A 571 -9.12 -24.41 -2.21
N ILE A 572 -9.71 -23.26 -1.90
CA ILE A 572 -11.07 -22.92 -2.29
C ILE A 572 -11.20 -22.93 -3.81
N LEU A 573 -10.29 -22.26 -4.52
CA LEU A 573 -10.36 -22.19 -5.98
C LEU A 573 -10.12 -23.56 -6.63
N MET A 574 -9.26 -24.39 -6.06
CA MET A 574 -9.08 -25.78 -6.51
C MET A 574 -10.36 -26.60 -6.34
N LEU A 575 -11.07 -26.46 -5.23
CA LEU A 575 -12.36 -27.12 -4.99
C LEU A 575 -13.43 -26.64 -5.97
N ILE A 576 -13.53 -25.31 -6.16
CA ILE A 576 -14.48 -24.71 -7.11
C ILE A 576 -14.19 -25.18 -8.53
N MET A 577 -12.94 -25.15 -8.99
CA MET A 577 -12.61 -25.56 -10.36
C MET A 577 -12.66 -27.08 -10.55
N GLY A 578 -12.23 -27.86 -9.55
CA GLY A 578 -12.22 -29.32 -9.60
C GLY A 578 -13.63 -29.91 -9.66
N TYR A 579 -14.55 -29.43 -8.81
CA TYR A 579 -15.95 -29.91 -8.83
C TYR A 579 -16.86 -29.11 -9.78
N GLY A 580 -16.56 -27.83 -10.01
CA GLY A 580 -17.41 -26.95 -10.81
C GLY A 580 -17.23 -27.11 -12.32
N ILE A 581 -16.07 -27.56 -12.79
CA ILE A 581 -15.85 -27.89 -14.19
C ILE A 581 -16.06 -29.40 -14.35
N SER A 582 -17.29 -29.84 -14.61
CA SER A 582 -17.59 -31.24 -14.96
C SER A 582 -18.18 -31.32 -16.36
N MET A 583 -17.56 -32.14 -17.21
CA MET A 583 -18.06 -32.53 -18.53
C MET A 583 -18.56 -33.98 -18.51
N ASP A 584 -18.64 -34.60 -17.33
CA ASP A 584 -19.03 -36.00 -17.19
C ASP A 584 -20.49 -36.19 -17.59
N VAL A 585 -20.70 -37.19 -18.43
CA VAL A 585 -22.01 -37.56 -18.94
C VAL A 585 -22.53 -38.72 -18.09
N GLU A 586 -23.05 -38.39 -16.92
CA GLU A 586 -23.77 -39.34 -16.06
C GLU A 586 -25.19 -38.81 -15.83
N ASN A 587 -26.15 -39.71 -15.65
CA ASN A 587 -27.55 -39.36 -15.34
C ASN A 587 -28.27 -38.47 -16.39
N LEU A 588 -28.03 -38.70 -17.68
CA LEU A 588 -28.71 -37.97 -18.75
C LEU A 588 -30.20 -38.31 -18.78
N ARG A 589 -31.05 -37.30 -18.60
CA ARG A 589 -32.50 -37.45 -18.76
C ARG A 589 -32.85 -37.67 -20.23
N PHE A 590 -33.43 -38.83 -20.53
CA PHE A 590 -33.90 -39.15 -21.89
C PHE A 590 -35.35 -39.60 -21.90
N ALA A 591 -36.02 -39.44 -23.03
CA ALA A 591 -37.35 -39.99 -23.27
C ALA A 591 -37.46 -40.50 -24.71
N VAL A 592 -38.37 -41.46 -24.90
CA VAL A 592 -38.58 -42.12 -26.20
C VAL A 592 -39.98 -41.80 -26.73
N LEU A 593 -40.03 -41.37 -27.98
CA LEU A 593 -41.23 -41.31 -28.82
C LEU A 593 -41.31 -42.63 -29.60
N ASP A 594 -41.99 -43.63 -29.03
CA ASP A 594 -42.13 -44.96 -29.64
C ASP A 594 -43.41 -45.02 -30.51
N ARG A 595 -43.23 -44.97 -31.84
CA ARG A 595 -44.32 -45.11 -32.82
C ARG A 595 -44.58 -46.55 -33.27
N ASP A 596 -43.72 -47.49 -32.87
CA ASP A 596 -43.82 -48.90 -33.25
C ASP A 596 -44.56 -49.72 -32.19
N GLN A 597 -44.29 -49.42 -30.91
CA GLN A 597 -44.90 -50.07 -29.74
C GLN A 597 -44.85 -51.60 -29.77
N THR A 598 -43.78 -52.17 -30.35
CA THR A 598 -43.56 -53.62 -30.42
C THR A 598 -42.61 -54.09 -29.32
N VAL A 599 -42.53 -55.41 -29.13
CA VAL A 599 -41.53 -56.02 -28.23
C VAL A 599 -40.10 -55.63 -28.62
N SER A 600 -39.84 -55.41 -29.92
CA SER A 600 -38.51 -55.04 -30.41
C SER A 600 -38.16 -53.57 -30.10
N SER A 601 -39.12 -52.65 -30.23
CA SER A 601 -38.92 -51.23 -29.88
C SER A 601 -38.74 -51.06 -28.37
N GLN A 602 -39.55 -51.76 -27.56
CA GLN A 602 -39.43 -51.76 -26.11
C GLN A 602 -38.11 -52.37 -25.64
N ALA A 603 -37.66 -53.49 -26.23
CA ALA A 603 -36.38 -54.10 -25.91
C ALA A 603 -35.19 -53.18 -26.23
N TRP A 604 -35.28 -52.38 -27.29
CA TRP A 604 -34.26 -51.38 -27.62
C TRP A 604 -34.24 -50.25 -26.58
N SER A 605 -35.41 -49.70 -26.21
CA SER A 605 -35.51 -48.66 -25.18
C SER A 605 -35.00 -49.14 -23.82
N LEU A 606 -35.36 -50.35 -23.41
CA LEU A 606 -34.94 -50.96 -22.15
C LEU A 606 -33.43 -51.20 -22.08
N ASN A 607 -32.77 -51.50 -23.21
CA ASN A 607 -31.31 -51.62 -23.26
C ASN A 607 -30.62 -50.29 -22.92
N LEU A 608 -31.20 -49.17 -23.39
CA LEU A 608 -30.72 -47.83 -23.08
C LEU A 608 -31.00 -47.44 -21.62
N ALA A 609 -32.22 -47.70 -21.13
CA ALA A 609 -32.66 -47.42 -19.77
C ALA A 609 -31.88 -48.23 -18.71
N GLY A 610 -31.41 -49.42 -19.06
CA GLY A 610 -30.60 -50.27 -18.18
C GLY A 610 -29.15 -49.80 -18.00
N SER A 611 -28.72 -48.73 -18.69
CA SER A 611 -27.37 -48.20 -18.59
C SER A 611 -27.22 -47.16 -17.46
N ARG A 612 -26.02 -47.05 -16.87
CA ARG A 612 -25.72 -46.05 -15.83
C ARG A 612 -25.72 -44.59 -16.31
N TYR A 613 -25.76 -44.38 -17.62
CA TYR A 613 -25.54 -43.08 -18.24
C TYR A 613 -26.86 -42.33 -18.50
N PHE A 614 -27.99 -43.04 -18.51
CA PHE A 614 -29.28 -42.54 -18.95
C PHE A 614 -30.35 -42.76 -17.87
N ILE A 615 -31.16 -41.74 -17.60
CA ILE A 615 -32.33 -41.80 -16.71
C ILE A 615 -33.56 -41.62 -17.57
N GLU A 616 -34.36 -42.67 -17.69
CA GLU A 616 -35.61 -42.64 -18.43
C GLU A 616 -36.60 -41.68 -17.75
N GLN A 617 -37.17 -40.78 -18.54
CA GLN A 617 -38.26 -39.90 -18.19
C GLN A 617 -39.56 -40.41 -18.84
N PRO A 618 -40.75 -39.90 -18.42
CA PRO A 618 -42.00 -40.29 -19.05
C PRO A 618 -41.93 -40.20 -20.59
N PRO A 619 -42.51 -41.17 -21.31
CA PRO A 619 -42.41 -41.27 -22.77
C PRO A 619 -43.00 -40.04 -23.46
N LEU A 620 -42.53 -39.77 -24.68
CA LEU A 620 -42.97 -38.63 -25.49
C LEU A 620 -44.23 -39.00 -26.29
N ALA A 621 -45.21 -38.10 -26.34
CA ALA A 621 -46.45 -38.31 -27.11
C ALA A 621 -46.46 -37.61 -28.48
N SER A 622 -45.68 -36.54 -28.67
CA SER A 622 -45.64 -35.78 -29.92
C SER A 622 -44.30 -35.08 -30.16
N TYR A 623 -44.07 -34.60 -31.39
CA TYR A 623 -42.90 -33.75 -31.70
C TYR A 623 -42.95 -32.41 -30.97
N ASP A 624 -44.14 -31.81 -30.79
CA ASP A 624 -44.27 -30.55 -30.03
C ASP A 624 -43.86 -30.74 -28.57
N GLU A 625 -44.18 -31.90 -27.99
CA GLU A 625 -43.74 -32.25 -26.65
C GLU A 625 -42.23 -32.50 -26.59
N LEU A 626 -41.67 -33.22 -27.56
CA LEU A 626 -40.23 -33.43 -27.70
C LEU A 626 -39.49 -32.09 -27.73
N ASP A 627 -39.90 -31.19 -28.62
CA ASP A 627 -39.31 -29.87 -28.78
C ASP A 627 -39.43 -29.04 -27.50
N ARG A 628 -40.61 -29.02 -26.87
CA ARG A 628 -40.83 -28.27 -25.62
C ARG A 628 -39.94 -28.77 -24.48
N ARG A 629 -39.84 -30.09 -24.30
CA ARG A 629 -39.09 -30.72 -23.20
C ARG A 629 -37.58 -30.66 -23.41
N MET A 630 -37.12 -30.67 -24.66
CA MET A 630 -35.72 -30.37 -25.00
C MET A 630 -35.40 -28.88 -24.77
N ARG A 631 -36.26 -27.96 -25.22
CA ARG A 631 -36.06 -26.50 -25.03
C ARG A 631 -36.08 -26.08 -23.56
N SER A 632 -36.88 -26.73 -22.73
CA SER A 632 -36.92 -26.46 -21.28
C SER A 632 -35.74 -27.07 -20.51
N GLY A 633 -34.89 -27.87 -21.16
CA GLY A 633 -33.80 -28.61 -20.52
C GLY A 633 -34.29 -29.77 -19.63
N GLU A 634 -35.55 -30.20 -19.79
CA GLU A 634 -36.09 -31.37 -19.10
C GLU A 634 -35.47 -32.66 -19.64
N LEU A 635 -35.26 -32.70 -20.96
CA LEU A 635 -34.59 -33.79 -21.67
C LEU A 635 -33.27 -33.30 -22.26
N ALA A 636 -32.21 -34.09 -22.09
CA ALA A 636 -30.92 -33.88 -22.75
C ALA A 636 -30.81 -34.72 -24.04
N VAL A 637 -31.58 -35.81 -24.12
CA VAL A 637 -31.64 -36.72 -25.26
C VAL A 637 -33.10 -37.10 -25.51
N ALA A 638 -33.55 -37.00 -26.76
CA ALA A 638 -34.82 -37.53 -27.19
C ALA A 638 -34.60 -38.56 -28.29
N ILE A 639 -35.41 -39.61 -28.30
CA ILE A 639 -35.27 -40.72 -29.25
C ILE A 639 -36.60 -40.96 -29.93
N GLU A 640 -36.60 -41.15 -31.24
CA GLU A 640 -37.77 -41.51 -32.02
C GLU A 640 -37.54 -42.87 -32.68
N ILE A 641 -38.46 -43.78 -32.38
CA ILE A 641 -38.54 -45.08 -33.05
C ILE A 641 -39.63 -44.97 -34.13
N PRO A 642 -39.32 -45.21 -35.42
CA PRO A 642 -40.27 -45.06 -36.51
C PRO A 642 -41.36 -46.14 -36.46
N PRO A 643 -42.53 -45.92 -37.09
CA PRO A 643 -43.55 -46.96 -37.20
C PRO A 643 -43.05 -48.15 -38.02
N ASN A 644 -43.45 -49.37 -37.67
CA ASN A 644 -43.04 -50.64 -38.28
C ASN A 644 -41.59 -51.09 -38.00
N PHE A 645 -40.88 -50.42 -37.09
CA PHE A 645 -39.50 -50.74 -36.70
C PHE A 645 -39.26 -52.24 -36.43
N GLY A 646 -40.08 -52.89 -35.60
CA GLY A 646 -39.94 -54.31 -35.29
C GLY A 646 -40.19 -55.22 -36.50
N ARG A 647 -41.10 -54.83 -37.39
CA ARG A 647 -41.41 -55.57 -38.62
C ARG A 647 -40.27 -55.47 -39.63
N ASP A 648 -39.70 -54.28 -39.79
CA ASP A 648 -38.63 -54.01 -40.76
C ASP A 648 -37.34 -54.72 -40.35
N ILE A 649 -36.99 -54.67 -39.06
CA ILE A 649 -35.84 -55.42 -38.52
C ILE A 649 -36.02 -56.93 -38.67
N ALA A 650 -37.21 -57.48 -38.38
CA ALA A 650 -37.48 -58.91 -38.54
C ALA A 650 -37.37 -59.40 -40.00
N ARG A 651 -37.56 -58.50 -40.98
CA ARG A 651 -37.42 -58.77 -42.41
C ARG A 651 -36.01 -58.51 -42.95
N GLY A 652 -35.09 -58.03 -42.12
CA GLY A 652 -33.77 -57.58 -42.56
C GLY A 652 -33.81 -56.30 -43.41
N THR A 653 -34.90 -55.54 -43.33
CA THR A 653 -35.01 -54.22 -43.97
C THR A 653 -34.36 -53.17 -43.06
N PRO A 654 -33.49 -52.27 -43.58
CA PRO A 654 -32.87 -51.23 -42.77
C PRO A 654 -33.91 -50.28 -42.16
N ALA A 655 -33.85 -50.07 -40.85
CA ALA A 655 -34.69 -49.10 -40.12
C ALA A 655 -33.82 -47.97 -39.54
N GLN A 656 -34.37 -46.75 -39.45
CA GLN A 656 -33.65 -45.56 -38.96
C GLN A 656 -34.29 -45.05 -37.67
N ILE A 657 -33.50 -44.94 -36.60
CA ILE A 657 -33.92 -44.35 -35.33
C ILE A 657 -33.45 -42.88 -35.31
N GLY A 658 -34.35 -41.96 -34.96
CA GLY A 658 -34.01 -40.55 -34.74
C GLY A 658 -33.46 -40.35 -33.34
N VAL A 659 -32.34 -39.63 -33.20
CA VAL A 659 -31.77 -39.26 -31.89
C VAL A 659 -31.47 -37.77 -31.89
N TRP A 660 -32.15 -37.02 -31.05
CA TRP A 660 -31.88 -35.61 -30.79
C TRP A 660 -31.07 -35.47 -29.52
N VAL A 661 -29.93 -34.78 -29.61
CA VAL A 661 -29.03 -34.51 -28.49
C VAL A 661 -28.94 -33.00 -28.33
N ASP A 662 -28.98 -32.51 -27.09
CA ASP A 662 -28.72 -31.11 -26.80
C ASP A 662 -27.28 -30.73 -27.20
N GLY A 663 -27.15 -29.95 -28.28
CA GLY A 663 -25.90 -29.49 -28.85
C GLY A 663 -25.35 -28.20 -28.25
N ALA A 664 -25.99 -27.60 -27.23
CA ALA A 664 -25.52 -26.36 -26.62
C ALA A 664 -24.10 -26.48 -26.02
N MET A 665 -23.66 -27.70 -25.70
CA MET A 665 -22.29 -28.05 -25.30
C MET A 665 -21.72 -29.13 -26.24
N PRO A 666 -20.96 -28.77 -27.30
CA PRO A 666 -20.53 -29.70 -28.36
C PRO A 666 -19.76 -30.93 -27.86
N SER A 667 -18.84 -30.76 -26.89
CA SER A 667 -18.04 -31.84 -26.33
C SER A 667 -18.90 -32.88 -25.58
N ARG A 668 -19.89 -32.39 -24.83
CA ARG A 668 -20.87 -33.25 -24.14
C ARG A 668 -21.74 -33.98 -25.15
N ALA A 669 -22.22 -33.28 -26.18
CA ALA A 669 -23.06 -33.84 -27.23
C ALA A 669 -22.37 -34.96 -28.04
N GLU A 670 -21.10 -34.78 -28.43
CA GLU A 670 -20.35 -35.83 -29.12
C GLU A 670 -20.11 -37.05 -28.22
N THR A 671 -19.92 -36.85 -26.91
CA THR A 671 -19.82 -37.95 -25.94
C THR A 671 -21.13 -38.73 -25.82
N VAL A 672 -22.26 -38.03 -25.74
CA VAL A 672 -23.61 -38.66 -25.74
C VAL A 672 -23.83 -39.48 -27.01
N LYS A 673 -23.55 -38.88 -28.16
CA LYS A 673 -23.66 -39.53 -29.47
C LYS A 673 -22.82 -40.81 -29.55
N GLY A 674 -21.57 -40.76 -29.06
CA GLY A 674 -20.71 -41.93 -28.96
C GLY A 674 -21.31 -43.05 -28.10
N TYR A 675 -21.92 -42.72 -26.95
CA TYR A 675 -22.58 -43.72 -26.10
C TYR A 675 -23.84 -44.32 -26.74
N VAL A 676 -24.70 -43.50 -27.35
CA VAL A 676 -25.90 -43.99 -28.05
C VAL A 676 -25.50 -44.91 -29.21
N GLN A 677 -24.47 -44.55 -29.98
CA GLN A 677 -23.94 -45.39 -31.06
C GLN A 677 -23.39 -46.73 -30.54
N ALA A 678 -22.61 -46.71 -29.45
CA ALA A 678 -22.04 -47.91 -28.86
C ALA A 678 -23.12 -48.87 -28.33
N MET A 679 -24.16 -48.34 -27.65
CA MET A 679 -25.27 -49.16 -27.17
C MET A 679 -26.12 -49.72 -28.31
N HIS A 680 -26.36 -48.92 -29.36
CA HIS A 680 -27.04 -49.40 -30.56
C HIS A 680 -26.29 -50.55 -31.23
N GLN A 681 -24.96 -50.46 -31.34
CA GLN A 681 -24.12 -51.55 -31.86
C GLN A 681 -24.18 -52.81 -30.98
N SER A 682 -24.15 -52.66 -29.65
CA SER A 682 -24.32 -53.77 -28.70
C SER A 682 -25.67 -54.47 -28.88
N TRP A 683 -26.75 -53.70 -29.01
CA TRP A 683 -28.08 -54.23 -29.23
C TRP A 683 -28.18 -54.97 -30.57
N LEU A 684 -27.59 -54.43 -31.65
CA LEU A 684 -27.56 -55.11 -32.95
C LEU A 684 -26.86 -56.48 -32.88
N GLN A 685 -25.77 -56.59 -32.11
CA GLN A 685 -25.08 -57.87 -31.91
C GLN A 685 -25.96 -58.87 -31.15
N GLU A 686 -26.64 -58.44 -30.10
CA GLU A 686 -27.59 -59.29 -29.36
C GLU A 686 -28.78 -59.70 -30.23
N ALA A 687 -29.34 -58.78 -31.00
CA ALA A 687 -30.46 -59.03 -31.90
C ALA A 687 -30.08 -60.02 -33.02
N ALA A 688 -28.88 -59.89 -33.60
CA ALA A 688 -28.36 -60.82 -34.60
C ALA A 688 -28.14 -62.23 -34.03
N ASN A 689 -27.68 -62.35 -32.78
CA ASN A 689 -27.48 -63.64 -32.11
C ASN A 689 -28.78 -64.37 -31.76
N ARG A 690 -29.93 -63.67 -31.71
CA ARG A 690 -31.25 -64.25 -31.43
C ARG A 690 -31.96 -64.79 -32.68
N GLN A 691 -31.42 -64.61 -33.88
CA GLN A 691 -32.06 -65.09 -35.11
C GLN A 691 -31.78 -66.59 -35.36
N PRO A 692 -32.77 -67.39 -35.84
CA PRO A 692 -32.63 -68.85 -36.03
C PRO A 692 -31.55 -69.27 -37.04
N ASN A 693 -31.26 -68.41 -38.02
CA ASN A 693 -30.14 -68.54 -38.95
C ASN A 693 -29.30 -67.27 -38.82
N PRO A 694 -28.25 -67.25 -37.99
CA PRO A 694 -27.40 -66.08 -37.85
C PRO A 694 -26.68 -65.88 -39.19
N VAL A 695 -27.14 -64.93 -39.99
CA VAL A 695 -26.32 -64.39 -41.07
C VAL A 695 -25.12 -63.79 -40.37
N LYS A 696 -23.95 -64.45 -40.46
CA LYS A 696 -22.68 -63.87 -40.02
C LYS A 696 -22.35 -62.69 -40.94
N GLN A 697 -23.07 -61.58 -40.82
CA GLN A 697 -22.52 -60.26 -41.10
C GLN A 697 -21.51 -59.97 -39.99
N THR A 698 -20.41 -60.72 -40.04
CA THR A 698 -19.15 -60.22 -39.49
C THR A 698 -18.81 -59.04 -40.37
N GLY A 699 -18.93 -57.82 -39.85
CA GLY A 699 -18.04 -56.77 -40.34
C GLY A 699 -16.64 -57.37 -40.28
N LEU A 700 -16.01 -57.59 -41.44
CA LEU A 700 -14.68 -58.22 -41.52
C LEU A 700 -13.61 -57.41 -40.75
N LEU A 701 -13.95 -56.19 -40.34
CA LEU A 701 -13.21 -55.34 -39.43
C LEU A 701 -14.13 -54.81 -38.32
N ASN A 702 -13.67 -54.94 -37.07
CA ASN A 702 -14.22 -54.25 -35.91
C ASN A 702 -13.16 -53.26 -35.40
N ILE A 703 -13.50 -51.96 -35.32
CA ILE A 703 -12.62 -50.93 -34.77
C ILE A 703 -13.08 -50.67 -33.34
N GLU A 704 -12.31 -51.13 -32.36
CA GLU A 704 -12.57 -50.87 -30.95
C GLU A 704 -11.77 -49.66 -30.47
N THR A 705 -12.46 -48.58 -30.11
CA THR A 705 -11.84 -47.41 -29.50
C THR A 705 -11.62 -47.65 -28.01
N ARG A 706 -10.37 -47.75 -27.57
CA ARG A 706 -9.99 -47.91 -26.16
C ARG A 706 -9.12 -46.77 -25.68
N TYR A 707 -9.62 -45.97 -24.73
CA TYR A 707 -8.82 -44.90 -24.12
C TYR A 707 -7.78 -45.49 -23.16
N ARG A 708 -6.49 -45.21 -23.42
CA ARG A 708 -5.37 -45.82 -22.66
C ARG A 708 -5.18 -45.23 -21.26
N TYR A 709 -5.39 -43.93 -21.09
CA TYR A 709 -5.00 -43.20 -19.87
C TYR A 709 -6.17 -42.70 -19.02
N ASN A 710 -7.36 -42.56 -19.62
CA ASN A 710 -8.62 -42.26 -18.95
C ASN A 710 -9.76 -43.10 -19.57
N PRO A 711 -9.84 -44.41 -19.26
CA PRO A 711 -10.79 -45.34 -19.88
C PRO A 711 -12.25 -44.92 -19.73
N ASP A 712 -12.60 -44.36 -18.56
CA ASP A 712 -13.96 -43.91 -18.22
C ASP A 712 -14.24 -42.46 -18.68
N VAL A 713 -13.27 -41.79 -19.30
CA VAL A 713 -13.37 -40.38 -19.76
C VAL A 713 -13.85 -39.43 -18.65
N LYS A 714 -13.42 -39.66 -17.41
CA LYS A 714 -13.79 -38.82 -16.26
C LYS A 714 -13.14 -37.44 -16.34
N SER A 715 -13.86 -36.42 -15.88
CA SER A 715 -13.45 -35.02 -15.90
C SER A 715 -12.35 -34.74 -14.88
N LEU A 716 -12.50 -35.28 -13.66
CA LEU A 716 -11.56 -35.03 -12.55
C LEU A 716 -10.10 -35.39 -12.91
N PRO A 717 -9.77 -36.59 -13.43
CA PRO A 717 -8.38 -36.92 -13.79
C PRO A 717 -7.77 -36.05 -14.90
N ALA A 718 -8.58 -35.35 -15.69
CA ALA A 718 -8.13 -34.45 -16.75
C ALA A 718 -7.98 -32.99 -16.28
N ILE A 719 -8.90 -32.52 -15.43
CA ILE A 719 -9.01 -31.13 -15.00
C ILE A 719 -8.11 -30.84 -13.80
N VAL A 720 -8.07 -31.71 -12.79
CA VAL A 720 -7.29 -31.51 -11.56
C VAL A 720 -5.81 -31.24 -11.88
N PRO A 721 -5.11 -32.06 -12.69
CA PRO A 721 -3.72 -31.77 -13.07
C PRO A 721 -3.55 -30.48 -13.89
N ALA A 722 -4.60 -30.02 -14.58
CA ALA A 722 -4.56 -28.81 -15.40
C ALA A 722 -4.78 -27.53 -14.60
N VAL A 723 -5.52 -27.59 -13.50
CA VAL A 723 -5.77 -26.45 -12.60
C VAL A 723 -4.54 -26.13 -11.75
N ILE A 724 -3.72 -27.12 -11.36
CA ILE A 724 -2.51 -26.90 -10.55
C ILE A 724 -1.57 -25.85 -11.18
N PRO A 725 -1.15 -25.96 -12.46
CA PRO A 725 -0.38 -24.92 -13.16
C PRO A 725 -0.99 -23.52 -13.09
N LEU A 726 -2.32 -23.41 -13.19
CA LEU A 726 -3.03 -22.13 -13.20
C LEU A 726 -2.92 -21.43 -11.84
N LEU A 727 -3.21 -22.17 -10.77
CA LEU A 727 -3.15 -21.66 -9.40
C LEU A 727 -1.72 -21.30 -8.98
N LEU A 728 -0.74 -22.11 -9.39
CA LEU A 728 0.67 -21.87 -9.13
C LEU A 728 1.27 -20.73 -9.96
N MET A 729 0.65 -20.36 -11.09
CA MET A 729 1.01 -19.14 -11.78
C MET A 729 0.37 -17.92 -11.12
N MET A 730 -0.94 -17.95 -10.88
CA MET A 730 -1.71 -16.79 -10.45
C MET A 730 -1.33 -16.29 -9.06
N ILE A 731 -1.34 -17.18 -8.06
CA ILE A 731 -1.24 -16.75 -6.65
C ILE A 731 0.20 -16.33 -6.28
N PRO A 732 1.24 -17.12 -6.58
CA PRO A 732 2.63 -16.71 -6.31
C PRO A 732 3.05 -15.45 -7.08
N SER A 733 2.65 -15.28 -8.35
CA SER A 733 2.97 -14.08 -9.12
C SER A 733 2.31 -12.84 -8.53
N MET A 734 1.02 -12.91 -8.21
CA MET A 734 0.27 -11.81 -7.60
C MET A 734 0.86 -11.38 -6.26
N LEU A 735 1.19 -12.33 -5.39
CA LEU A 735 1.79 -12.05 -4.08
C LEU A 735 3.20 -11.46 -4.22
N SER A 736 3.99 -11.97 -5.16
CA SER A 736 5.33 -11.46 -5.43
C SER A 736 5.29 -10.04 -5.99
N ALA A 737 4.37 -9.74 -6.91
CA ALA A 737 4.15 -8.39 -7.42
C ALA A 737 3.79 -7.40 -6.31
N LEU A 738 2.85 -7.80 -5.43
CA LEU A 738 2.42 -7.01 -4.29
C LEU A 738 3.58 -6.67 -3.33
N SER A 739 4.60 -7.54 -3.22
CA SER A 739 5.72 -7.36 -2.29
C SER A 739 6.56 -6.11 -2.59
N VAL A 740 6.72 -5.75 -3.86
CA VAL A 740 7.50 -4.57 -4.27
C VAL A 740 6.59 -3.35 -4.35
N VAL A 741 5.38 -3.50 -4.87
CA VAL A 741 4.44 -2.38 -5.03
C VAL A 741 3.99 -1.81 -3.68
N ARG A 742 3.83 -2.65 -2.66
CA ARG A 742 3.57 -2.20 -1.29
C ARG A 742 4.68 -1.29 -0.76
N GLU A 743 5.94 -1.57 -1.06
CA GLU A 743 7.05 -0.69 -0.65
C GLU A 743 7.11 0.62 -1.43
N LYS A 744 6.70 0.59 -2.71
CA LYS A 744 6.55 1.82 -3.51
C LYS A 744 5.45 2.72 -2.94
N GLU A 745 4.30 2.15 -2.58
CA GLU A 745 3.19 2.91 -2.01
C GLU A 745 3.47 3.42 -0.59
N LEU A 746 4.11 2.61 0.26
CA LEU A 746 4.46 3.00 1.64
C LEU A 746 5.69 3.93 1.71
N GLY A 747 6.43 4.08 0.60
CA GLY A 747 7.64 4.90 0.53
C GLY A 747 8.91 4.23 1.05
N SER A 748 8.84 2.99 1.59
CA SER A 748 10.00 2.26 2.10
C SER A 748 10.95 1.75 0.99
N MET A 749 10.53 1.84 -0.28
CA MET A 749 11.36 1.60 -1.46
C MET A 749 12.62 2.49 -1.47
N ILE A 750 12.53 3.65 -0.83
CA ILE A 750 13.62 4.61 -0.66
C ILE A 750 14.88 4.00 -0.03
N ASN A 751 14.69 3.03 0.86
CA ASN A 751 15.77 2.29 1.50
C ASN A 751 16.62 1.53 0.46
N LEU A 752 16.05 1.09 -0.67
CA LEU A 752 16.83 0.48 -1.75
C LEU A 752 17.79 1.48 -2.42
N TYR A 753 17.40 2.75 -2.49
CA TYR A 753 18.15 3.77 -3.22
C TYR A 753 19.36 4.28 -2.42
N VAL A 754 19.20 4.41 -1.09
CA VAL A 754 20.25 4.96 -0.21
C VAL A 754 21.05 3.92 0.56
N THR A 755 20.62 2.66 0.60
CA THR A 755 21.45 1.58 1.19
C THR A 755 22.43 1.01 0.17
N PRO A 756 23.51 0.33 0.60
CA PRO A 756 24.43 -0.36 -0.31
C PRO A 756 23.82 -1.51 -1.13
N THR A 757 22.53 -1.78 -0.98
CA THR A 757 21.82 -2.88 -1.62
C THR A 757 21.81 -2.75 -3.15
N THR A 758 21.97 -3.87 -3.84
CA THR A 758 21.82 -3.98 -5.30
C THR A 758 20.41 -4.44 -5.68
N ARG A 759 20.00 -4.14 -6.92
CA ARG A 759 18.69 -4.56 -7.47
C ARG A 759 18.51 -6.08 -7.39
N SER A 760 19.58 -6.83 -7.65
CA SER A 760 19.60 -8.29 -7.57
C SER A 760 19.44 -8.82 -6.16
N GLU A 761 20.16 -8.26 -5.17
CA GLU A 761 20.02 -8.66 -3.76
C GLU A 761 18.60 -8.41 -3.24
N PHE A 762 18.03 -7.25 -3.61
CA PHE A 762 16.69 -6.85 -3.24
C PHE A 762 15.63 -7.80 -3.82
N LEU A 763 15.64 -8.02 -5.14
CA LEU A 763 14.62 -8.83 -5.82
C LEU A 763 14.73 -10.31 -5.43
N LEU A 764 15.93 -10.88 -5.45
CA LEU A 764 16.13 -12.29 -5.04
C LEU A 764 15.81 -12.50 -3.57
N GLY A 765 16.22 -11.56 -2.69
CA GLY A 765 15.90 -11.61 -1.27
C GLY A 765 14.40 -11.63 -1.03
N LYS A 766 13.66 -10.77 -1.74
CA LYS A 766 12.19 -10.76 -1.70
C LYS A 766 11.55 -12.01 -2.29
N GLN A 767 12.13 -12.60 -3.33
CA GLN A 767 11.55 -13.75 -4.03
C GLN A 767 11.54 -15.03 -3.18
N LEU A 768 12.59 -15.29 -2.40
CA LEU A 768 12.79 -16.56 -1.68
C LEU A 768 11.62 -16.97 -0.78
N PRO A 769 11.04 -16.09 0.08
CA PRO A 769 9.89 -16.46 0.90
C PRO A 769 8.64 -16.82 0.07
N TYR A 770 8.44 -16.19 -1.10
CA TYR A 770 7.34 -16.52 -1.99
C TYR A 770 7.56 -17.83 -2.74
N ILE A 771 8.80 -18.18 -3.05
CA ILE A 771 9.13 -19.51 -3.61
C ILE A 771 8.79 -20.58 -2.57
N ALA A 772 9.21 -20.40 -1.31
CA ALA A 772 8.88 -21.33 -0.23
C ALA A 772 7.36 -21.47 -0.04
N LEU A 773 6.63 -20.34 -0.02
CA LEU A 773 5.17 -20.34 0.08
C LEU A 773 4.49 -21.00 -1.14
N GLY A 774 5.00 -20.76 -2.35
CA GLY A 774 4.52 -21.36 -3.59
C GLY A 774 4.75 -22.87 -3.64
N MET A 775 5.88 -23.35 -3.11
CA MET A 775 6.15 -24.78 -2.98
C MET A 775 5.27 -25.44 -1.92
N LEU A 776 5.02 -24.77 -0.78
CA LEU A 776 4.04 -25.24 0.20
C LEU A 776 2.64 -25.36 -0.43
N ASN A 777 2.25 -24.37 -1.23
CA ASN A 777 0.99 -24.40 -1.98
C ASN A 777 0.95 -25.54 -3.01
N PHE A 778 2.04 -25.80 -3.74
CA PHE A 778 2.13 -26.94 -4.66
C PHE A 778 1.93 -28.28 -3.94
N LEU A 779 2.58 -28.48 -2.79
CA LEU A 779 2.43 -29.69 -1.97
C LEU A 779 0.97 -29.86 -1.50
N LEU A 780 0.34 -28.76 -1.08
CA LEU A 780 -1.06 -28.74 -0.66
C LEU A 780 -2.01 -29.12 -1.83
N LEU A 781 -1.80 -28.55 -3.01
CA LEU A 781 -2.59 -28.87 -4.21
C LEU A 781 -2.41 -30.33 -4.65
N CYS A 782 -1.19 -30.88 -4.56
CA CYS A 782 -0.94 -32.29 -4.83
C CYS A 782 -1.65 -33.19 -3.80
N ALA A 783 -1.60 -32.83 -2.52
CA ALA A 783 -2.31 -33.56 -1.46
C ALA A 783 -3.83 -33.55 -1.70
N LEU A 784 -4.42 -32.40 -2.03
CA LEU A 784 -5.85 -32.32 -2.38
C LEU A 784 -6.19 -33.19 -3.60
N SER A 785 -5.33 -33.17 -4.63
CA SER A 785 -5.52 -33.96 -5.85
C SER A 785 -5.62 -35.46 -5.55
N VAL A 786 -4.76 -35.97 -4.68
CA VAL A 786 -4.72 -37.39 -4.32
C VAL A 786 -5.78 -37.75 -3.29
N PHE A 787 -5.87 -37.01 -2.18
CA PHE A 787 -6.69 -37.40 -1.02
C PHE A 787 -8.15 -36.93 -1.11
N VAL A 788 -8.43 -35.80 -1.77
CA VAL A 788 -9.80 -35.25 -1.88
C VAL A 788 -10.43 -35.62 -3.20
N PHE A 789 -9.73 -35.43 -4.32
CA PHE A 789 -10.27 -35.71 -5.66
C PHE A 789 -10.05 -37.16 -6.12
N GLY A 790 -9.26 -37.95 -5.39
CA GLY A 790 -9.00 -39.34 -5.73
C GLY A 790 -8.22 -39.52 -7.05
N VAL A 791 -7.44 -38.52 -7.47
CA VAL A 791 -6.62 -38.57 -8.69
C VAL A 791 -5.20 -39.01 -8.30
N PRO A 792 -4.84 -40.30 -8.50
CA PRO A 792 -3.53 -40.79 -8.10
C PRO A 792 -2.43 -40.24 -9.00
N LEU A 793 -1.28 -39.92 -8.41
CA LEU A 793 -0.06 -39.62 -9.14
C LEU A 793 0.62 -40.93 -9.55
N LYS A 794 0.67 -41.22 -10.85
CA LYS A 794 1.19 -42.50 -11.37
C LYS A 794 2.69 -42.49 -11.69
N GLY A 795 3.24 -41.33 -12.05
CA GLY A 795 4.65 -41.16 -12.40
C GLY A 795 5.50 -40.63 -11.24
N SER A 796 6.70 -40.15 -11.56
CA SER A 796 7.63 -39.63 -10.56
C SER A 796 7.19 -38.31 -9.91
N PHE A 797 6.94 -38.35 -8.60
CA PHE A 797 6.70 -37.16 -7.76
C PHE A 797 7.89 -36.22 -7.72
N LEU A 798 9.11 -36.76 -7.77
CA LEU A 798 10.33 -35.95 -7.80
C LEU A 798 10.40 -35.12 -9.09
N THR A 799 10.04 -35.71 -10.24
CA THR A 799 10.00 -35.01 -11.53
C THR A 799 9.00 -33.85 -11.49
N LEU A 800 7.79 -34.10 -10.98
CA LEU A 800 6.79 -33.05 -10.81
C LEU A 800 7.25 -31.94 -9.86
N THR A 801 7.90 -32.29 -8.75
CA THR A 801 8.40 -31.34 -7.75
C THR A 801 9.52 -30.45 -8.30
N LEU A 802 10.46 -31.02 -9.07
CA LEU A 802 11.53 -30.25 -9.72
C LEU A 802 10.96 -29.28 -10.76
N ALA A 803 9.99 -29.73 -11.57
CA ALA A 803 9.30 -28.86 -12.51
C ALA A 803 8.52 -27.75 -11.80
N ALA A 804 7.84 -28.07 -10.69
CA ALA A 804 7.11 -27.11 -9.88
C ALA A 804 8.02 -26.05 -9.26
N LEU A 805 9.22 -26.44 -8.80
CA LEU A 805 10.21 -25.50 -8.28
C LEU A 805 10.62 -24.46 -9.34
N LEU A 806 11.00 -24.92 -10.54
CA LEU A 806 11.34 -24.01 -11.64
C LEU A 806 10.14 -23.12 -12.01
N TYR A 807 8.95 -23.71 -12.09
CA TYR A 807 7.74 -23.00 -12.45
C TYR A 807 7.37 -21.91 -11.42
N VAL A 808 7.47 -22.20 -10.13
CA VAL A 808 7.22 -21.23 -9.05
C VAL A 808 8.27 -20.11 -9.05
N ILE A 809 9.54 -20.41 -9.35
CA ILE A 809 10.58 -19.38 -9.53
C ILE A 809 10.19 -18.45 -10.68
N ILE A 810 9.72 -18.99 -11.80
CA ILE A 810 9.27 -18.19 -12.95
C ILE A 810 8.02 -17.37 -12.60
N ALA A 811 7.02 -17.97 -11.96
CA ALA A 811 5.78 -17.30 -11.58
C ALA A 811 6.03 -16.11 -10.63
N THR A 812 6.84 -16.33 -9.59
CA THR A 812 7.25 -15.23 -8.68
C THR A 812 8.09 -14.19 -9.41
N GLY A 813 8.99 -14.61 -10.31
CA GLY A 813 9.79 -13.70 -11.15
C GLY A 813 8.94 -12.82 -12.08
N LEU A 814 7.88 -13.36 -12.68
CA LEU A 814 6.91 -12.61 -13.49
C LEU A 814 6.15 -11.60 -12.65
N GLY A 815 5.77 -11.97 -11.42
CA GLY A 815 5.21 -11.03 -10.44
C GLY A 815 6.15 -9.85 -10.17
N LEU A 816 7.43 -10.12 -9.91
CA LEU A 816 8.46 -9.08 -9.74
C LEU A 816 8.63 -8.23 -11.00
N LEU A 817 8.59 -8.82 -12.19
CA LEU A 817 8.67 -8.11 -13.46
C LEU A 817 7.52 -7.10 -13.60
N ILE A 818 6.28 -7.56 -13.40
CA ILE A 818 5.08 -6.73 -13.50
C ILE A 818 5.11 -5.62 -12.45
N SER A 819 5.62 -5.92 -11.25
CA SER A 819 5.77 -4.92 -10.18
C SER A 819 6.61 -3.69 -10.59
N THR A 820 7.51 -3.82 -11.57
CA THR A 820 8.35 -2.70 -12.02
C THR A 820 7.52 -1.60 -12.68
N PHE A 821 6.44 -1.96 -13.38
CA PHE A 821 5.56 -1.05 -14.11
C PHE A 821 4.37 -0.54 -13.28
N MET A 822 4.02 -1.25 -12.21
CA MET A 822 2.85 -0.91 -11.39
C MET A 822 3.21 0.11 -10.30
N LYS A 823 2.30 1.08 -10.09
CA LYS A 823 2.40 2.08 -9.03
C LYS A 823 1.46 1.81 -7.86
N SER A 824 0.35 1.11 -8.07
CA SER A 824 -0.62 0.80 -7.03
C SER A 824 -0.84 -0.70 -6.79
N GLN A 825 -1.13 -1.09 -5.55
CA GLN A 825 -1.37 -2.47 -5.13
C GLN A 825 -2.55 -3.09 -5.88
N ILE A 826 -3.63 -2.31 -6.07
CA ILE A 826 -4.81 -2.74 -6.81
C ILE A 826 -4.45 -3.03 -8.27
N ALA A 827 -3.73 -2.12 -8.94
CA ALA A 827 -3.28 -2.33 -10.31
C ALA A 827 -2.33 -3.52 -10.42
N ALA A 828 -1.47 -3.74 -9.41
CA ALA A 828 -0.56 -4.88 -9.38
C ALA A 828 -1.31 -6.21 -9.26
N ILE A 829 -2.33 -6.30 -8.40
CA ILE A 829 -3.13 -7.51 -8.22
C ILE A 829 -3.91 -7.87 -9.49
N PHE A 830 -4.67 -6.91 -10.05
CA PHE A 830 -5.47 -7.15 -11.25
C PHE A 830 -4.59 -7.32 -12.49
N GLY A 831 -3.59 -6.46 -12.67
CA GLY A 831 -2.66 -6.51 -13.80
C GLY A 831 -1.91 -7.83 -13.83
N THR A 832 -1.38 -8.28 -12.69
CA THR A 832 -0.68 -9.58 -12.62
C THR A 832 -1.62 -10.74 -12.91
N SER A 833 -2.83 -10.73 -12.34
CA SER A 833 -3.82 -11.78 -12.60
C SER A 833 -4.20 -11.84 -14.08
N ILE A 834 -4.50 -10.72 -14.74
CA ILE A 834 -4.88 -10.70 -16.16
C ILE A 834 -3.74 -11.15 -17.06
N ILE A 835 -2.53 -10.58 -16.86
CA ILE A 835 -1.35 -10.84 -17.69
C ILE A 835 -0.92 -12.31 -17.58
N THR A 836 -1.09 -12.93 -16.41
CA THR A 836 -0.66 -14.32 -16.20
C THR A 836 -1.75 -15.34 -16.49
N LEU A 837 -3.01 -15.05 -16.17
CA LEU A 837 -4.12 -16.00 -16.28
C LEU A 837 -4.59 -16.18 -17.72
N ILE A 838 -4.71 -15.11 -18.51
CA ILE A 838 -5.22 -15.21 -19.88
C ILE A 838 -4.33 -16.10 -20.75
N PRO A 839 -2.99 -15.92 -20.80
CA PRO A 839 -2.14 -16.82 -21.56
C PRO A 839 -2.11 -18.24 -20.98
N ALA A 840 -2.20 -18.36 -19.66
CA ALA A 840 -2.25 -19.66 -18.99
C ALA A 840 -3.52 -20.47 -19.33
N THR A 841 -4.68 -19.85 -19.53
CA THR A 841 -5.92 -20.57 -19.86
C THR A 841 -6.09 -20.77 -21.37
N GLN A 842 -5.80 -19.73 -22.16
CA GLN A 842 -6.13 -19.71 -23.60
C GLN A 842 -5.04 -20.32 -24.48
N PHE A 843 -3.76 -20.17 -24.13
CA PHE A 843 -2.65 -20.52 -25.04
C PHE A 843 -1.79 -21.69 -24.55
N SER A 844 -2.04 -22.23 -23.35
CA SER A 844 -1.13 -23.21 -22.74
C SER A 844 -1.36 -24.68 -23.10
N GLY A 845 -2.40 -25.01 -23.89
CA GLY A 845 -2.79 -26.41 -24.10
C GLY A 845 -3.90 -26.90 -23.16
N MET A 846 -4.52 -26.01 -22.37
CA MET A 846 -5.57 -26.39 -21.41
C MET A 846 -6.89 -26.73 -22.11
N ILE A 847 -7.40 -25.79 -22.92
CA ILE A 847 -8.62 -25.92 -23.72
C ILE A 847 -8.26 -26.56 -25.06
N ASP A 848 -7.47 -25.84 -25.86
CA ASP A 848 -6.99 -26.31 -27.17
C ASP A 848 -5.52 -26.68 -27.10
N PRO A 849 -5.10 -27.83 -27.67
CA PRO A 849 -3.69 -28.21 -27.75
C PRO A 849 -2.84 -27.11 -28.41
N VAL A 850 -1.64 -26.85 -27.89
CA VAL A 850 -0.74 -25.82 -28.46
C VAL A 850 -0.44 -26.08 -29.94
N ALA A 851 -0.37 -27.35 -30.34
CA ALA A 851 -0.11 -27.75 -31.73
C ALA A 851 -1.24 -27.39 -32.71
N SER A 852 -2.48 -27.21 -32.24
CA SER A 852 -3.62 -26.81 -33.08
C SER A 852 -3.83 -25.29 -33.13
N LEU A 853 -3.11 -24.51 -32.32
CA LEU A 853 -3.15 -23.07 -32.40
C LEU A 853 -2.43 -22.57 -33.66
N GLU A 854 -2.91 -21.45 -34.21
CA GLU A 854 -2.32 -20.78 -35.37
C GLU A 854 -1.85 -19.36 -35.00
N GLY A 855 -0.89 -18.84 -35.78
CA GLY A 855 -0.43 -17.45 -35.65
C GLY A 855 0.17 -17.11 -34.27
N PRO A 856 -0.13 -15.91 -33.72
CA PRO A 856 0.44 -15.45 -32.45
C PRO A 856 0.12 -16.34 -31.25
N GLY A 857 -1.05 -17.00 -31.24
CA GLY A 857 -1.47 -17.87 -30.13
C GLY A 857 -0.55 -19.07 -29.94
N ARG A 858 -0.09 -19.68 -31.05
CA ARG A 858 0.87 -20.78 -31.03
C ARG A 858 2.22 -20.35 -30.49
N TRP A 859 2.72 -19.20 -30.95
CA TRP A 859 4.02 -18.67 -30.52
C TRP A 859 4.03 -18.38 -29.02
N ILE A 860 2.94 -17.79 -28.50
CA ILE A 860 2.75 -17.60 -27.05
C ILE A 860 2.74 -18.96 -26.35
N GLY A 861 1.96 -19.92 -26.83
CA GLY A 861 1.88 -21.26 -26.24
C GLY A 861 3.20 -22.01 -26.20
N GLU A 862 4.06 -21.89 -27.21
CA GLU A 862 5.38 -22.57 -27.26
C GLU A 862 6.39 -21.96 -26.27
N ILE A 863 6.32 -20.65 -26.01
CA ILE A 863 7.23 -19.95 -25.11
C ILE A 863 6.73 -19.96 -23.66
N TYR A 864 5.42 -19.91 -23.45
CA TYR A 864 4.86 -19.64 -22.15
C TYR A 864 5.12 -20.81 -21.16
N PRO A 865 5.63 -20.54 -19.94
CA PRO A 865 6.04 -21.58 -19.00
C PRO A 865 4.92 -22.55 -18.62
N THR A 866 3.67 -22.07 -18.59
CA THR A 866 2.51 -22.89 -18.21
C THR A 866 2.31 -24.07 -19.15
N SER A 867 2.60 -23.92 -20.44
CA SER A 867 2.39 -25.00 -21.43
C SER A 867 3.28 -26.21 -21.15
N HIS A 868 4.54 -25.95 -20.81
CA HIS A 868 5.52 -26.98 -20.47
C HIS A 868 5.18 -27.65 -19.14
N PHE A 869 4.88 -26.86 -18.11
CA PHE A 869 4.51 -27.41 -16.80
C PHE A 869 3.17 -28.15 -16.83
N LEU A 870 2.18 -27.69 -17.59
CA LEU A 870 0.90 -28.37 -17.80
C LEU A 870 1.10 -29.76 -18.43
N THR A 871 1.98 -29.84 -19.43
CA THR A 871 2.30 -31.11 -20.09
C THR A 871 3.00 -32.08 -19.13
N ILE A 872 3.93 -31.58 -18.31
CA ILE A 872 4.58 -32.36 -17.25
C ILE A 872 3.55 -32.86 -16.24
N ALA A 873 2.68 -31.98 -15.73
CA ALA A 873 1.65 -32.33 -14.75
C ALA A 873 0.69 -33.41 -15.27
N ARG A 874 0.13 -33.25 -16.47
CA ARG A 874 -0.71 -34.28 -17.11
C ARG A 874 0.07 -35.58 -17.35
N GLY A 875 1.34 -35.48 -17.74
CA GLY A 875 2.23 -36.64 -17.94
C GLY A 875 2.45 -37.46 -16.67
N THR A 876 2.76 -36.81 -15.55
CA THR A 876 3.03 -37.49 -14.27
C THR A 876 1.75 -38.03 -13.61
N PHE A 877 0.62 -37.31 -13.71
CA PHE A 877 -0.64 -37.78 -13.14
C PHE A 877 -1.30 -38.90 -13.97
N SER A 878 -1.37 -38.75 -15.30
CA SER A 878 -2.18 -39.65 -16.14
C SER A 878 -1.36 -40.71 -16.89
N LYS A 879 -0.12 -40.41 -17.28
CA LYS A 879 0.69 -41.25 -18.20
C LYS A 879 1.82 -42.02 -17.55
N ALA A 880 2.05 -41.85 -16.24
CA ALA A 880 3.14 -42.47 -15.49
C ALA A 880 4.55 -42.17 -16.04
N LEU A 881 4.74 -40.94 -16.54
CA LEU A 881 6.02 -40.51 -17.13
C LEU A 881 7.01 -40.05 -16.05
N ASP A 882 8.28 -40.28 -16.33
CA ASP A 882 9.41 -39.92 -15.47
C ASP A 882 10.30 -38.84 -16.10
N LEU A 883 11.37 -38.44 -15.40
CA LEU A 883 12.26 -37.36 -15.82
C LEU A 883 12.89 -37.61 -17.20
N SER A 884 13.23 -38.86 -17.52
CA SER A 884 13.80 -39.24 -18.82
C SER A 884 12.86 -38.92 -19.99
N ASP A 885 11.56 -39.07 -19.78
CA ASP A 885 10.54 -38.89 -20.82
C ASP A 885 10.20 -37.42 -21.04
N LEU A 886 10.40 -36.60 -20.00
CA LEU A 886 9.95 -35.21 -19.94
C LEU A 886 11.09 -34.18 -19.97
N TRP A 887 12.35 -34.61 -20.05
CA TRP A 887 13.53 -33.73 -19.98
C TRP A 887 13.49 -32.56 -20.97
N SER A 888 12.97 -32.77 -22.19
CA SER A 888 12.87 -31.72 -23.20
C SER A 888 12.00 -30.54 -22.75
N LEU A 889 11.02 -30.76 -21.89
CA LEU A 889 10.12 -29.73 -21.35
C LEU A 889 10.75 -28.93 -20.20
N PHE A 890 11.84 -29.41 -19.61
CA PHE A 890 12.58 -28.66 -18.58
C PHE A 890 13.45 -27.56 -19.19
N MET A 891 13.92 -27.71 -20.43
CA MET A 891 14.81 -26.74 -21.07
C MET A 891 14.18 -25.35 -21.21
N PRO A 892 12.93 -25.19 -21.71
CA PRO A 892 12.26 -23.88 -21.74
C PRO A 892 12.09 -23.27 -20.35
N LEU A 893 11.78 -24.07 -19.33
CA LEU A 893 11.64 -23.60 -17.95
C LEU A 893 12.98 -23.10 -17.39
N LEU A 894 14.07 -23.84 -17.61
CA LEU A 894 15.42 -23.45 -17.19
C LEU A 894 15.89 -22.15 -17.85
N ILE A 895 15.52 -21.93 -19.13
CA ILE A 895 15.84 -20.69 -19.85
C ILE A 895 14.98 -19.51 -19.36
N ALA A 896 13.70 -19.76 -19.06
CA ALA A 896 12.78 -18.71 -18.61
C ALA A 896 13.20 -18.07 -17.27
N VAL A 897 13.79 -18.84 -16.35
CA VAL A 897 14.25 -18.34 -15.03
C VAL A 897 15.22 -17.15 -15.16
N PRO A 898 16.40 -17.27 -15.80
CA PRO A 898 17.35 -16.16 -15.92
C PRO A 898 16.81 -15.03 -16.81
N VAL A 899 15.97 -15.32 -17.81
CA VAL A 899 15.38 -14.29 -18.68
C VAL A 899 14.42 -13.39 -17.88
N VAL A 900 13.45 -13.99 -17.18
CA VAL A 900 12.46 -13.24 -16.41
C VAL A 900 13.14 -12.48 -15.26
N MET A 901 14.04 -13.13 -14.53
CA MET A 901 14.77 -12.49 -13.43
C MET A 901 15.71 -11.39 -13.92
N GLY A 902 16.41 -11.61 -15.04
CA GLY A 902 17.29 -10.62 -15.66
C GLY A 902 16.53 -9.37 -16.10
N LEU A 903 15.37 -9.55 -16.75
CA LEU A 903 14.49 -8.46 -17.14
C LEU A 903 13.96 -7.69 -15.91
N SER A 904 13.52 -8.39 -14.86
CA SER A 904 13.07 -7.77 -13.60
C SER A 904 14.16 -6.91 -12.97
N ILE A 905 15.41 -7.39 -12.94
CA ILE A 905 16.56 -6.67 -12.40
C ILE A 905 16.93 -5.46 -13.26
N LEU A 906 16.88 -5.59 -14.59
CA LEU A 906 17.22 -4.54 -15.53
C LEU A 906 16.22 -3.38 -15.49
N LEU A 907 14.93 -3.70 -15.45
CA LEU A 907 13.82 -2.73 -15.46
C LEU A 907 13.58 -2.06 -14.11
N LEU A 908 14.00 -2.67 -13.00
CA LEU A 908 13.93 -2.03 -11.69
C LEU A 908 14.89 -0.84 -11.64
N LYS A 909 14.37 0.38 -11.43
CA LYS A 909 15.19 1.57 -11.24
C LYS A 909 15.87 1.55 -9.86
N LYS A 910 17.14 2.00 -9.78
CA LYS A 910 17.89 2.17 -8.51
C LYS A 910 17.84 3.62 -7.98
N GLN A 911 17.17 4.51 -8.69
CA GLN A 911 16.96 5.90 -8.29
C GLN A 911 15.54 6.29 -8.72
N GLU A 912 14.94 7.22 -7.99
CA GLU A 912 13.73 7.90 -8.43
C GLU A 912 14.04 8.82 -9.61
N GLY A 913 13.09 8.96 -10.52
CA GLY A 913 13.17 9.86 -11.66
C GLY A 913 11.90 9.75 -12.48
#